data_AF-A6I6W0-F1
#
_entry.id   AF-A6I6W0-F1
#
_cell.length_a   1.000
_cell.length_b   1.000
_cell.length_c   1.000
_cell.angle_alpha   90.00
_cell.angle_beta   90.00
_cell.angle_gamma   90.00
#
_symmetry.space_group_name_H-M   'P 1'
#
loop_
_entity.id
_entity.type
_entity.pdbx_description
1 polymer ?
#
loop_
_entity_poly.entity_id
_entity_poly.type
_entity_poly.pdbx_seq_one_letter_code
_entity_poly.pdbx_strand_id
1 'polypeptide(L)'
;MASVCGAPSPGGALGSQAPAWYHRDLSRAAAEELLARAGRDGSFLVRDSESVAGAFALCVLYQKHVHTYRILPDGEDFLAVQTSQGVPVRRFQTLGELIGLYAQPNQGLVCALLLPVEGEREPDPPDDRDASDVEDEKPPLPPRSGSTSISVPAGPSSPLPAPETPTTPAAESTPNGLSTVSHEYLKGSYGLDLEAVRGGASNLPHLTRTLVTSCRRLHSEVDKVLSGLEILSKVFDQQSSPMVTRLLQQQSLPQTGEQELESLVLKLSVLKDFLSGIQKKALKALQDMSSTAPPAPLQPSIRKAKTIPVQAFEVKLDVTLGDLTKIGKSQKFTLSVDVEGGRLVLLRRQRDSQEDWTTFTHDRIRQLIKSQRVQNKLGVVFEKEKDRTQRKDFIFVSARKREAFCQLLQLMKNKHSKQDEPDMISVFIGTWNMGSVPPPKNVTSWFTSKGLGKALDEVTVTIPHDIYVFGTQENSVGDREWLDLLRGGLKELTDLDYRPIAMQSLWNIKVAVLVKPEHENRISHVSTSSVKTGIANTLGNKGAVGVSFMFNGTSFGFVNCHLTSGNEKTTRRNQNYLDILRLLSLGDRQLSAFDISLRFTHLFWFGDLNYRLDMDIQEILNYISRREFEPLLRVDQLNLEREKHKVFLRFSEEEISFPPTYRYERGSRDTYAWHKQKPTGVRTNVPSWCDRILWKSYPETHIICNSYGCTDDIVTSDHSPVFGTFEVGVTSQFISKKGLSKTSDQAYIEFESIEAIVKTASRTKFFIEFYSTCLEEYKKSFENDAQSSDNINFLKVQWSSRQLPTLKPILADIEYLQDQHLLLTVKSMDGYESYGECVVALKSMIGSTAQQFLTFLSHRGEETGNIRGSMKGGGCPQNAWAPVSGSMNGLALIRMTQEPKARLLQCCGAARSTDLGAASQLPQRPPVHCPSCLKSLKSHHRLAGPQPHHGQFLGRSP
;
A
#
# COMPACT_ATOMS: atom_id res chain seq x y z
N MET A 1 -21.84 29.64 -43.11
CA MET A 1 -20.63 29.42 -43.94
C MET A 1 -19.44 29.23 -43.01
N ALA A 2 -18.50 28.36 -43.35
CA ALA A 2 -17.27 28.13 -42.60
C ALA A 2 -16.09 28.00 -43.58
N SER A 3 -14.92 28.52 -43.20
CA SER A 3 -13.66 28.40 -43.94
C SER A 3 -12.54 28.50 -42.90
N VAL A 4 -11.94 27.39 -42.46
CA VAL A 4 -10.73 26.75 -43.02
C VAL A 4 -9.45 27.52 -42.68
N CYS A 5 -8.85 27.11 -41.56
CA CYS A 5 -7.39 27.04 -41.36
C CYS A 5 -7.13 25.69 -40.65
N GLY A 6 -6.80 24.65 -41.42
CA GLY A 6 -6.49 23.32 -40.86
C GLY A 6 -5.02 23.23 -40.44
N ALA A 7 -4.75 22.60 -39.30
CA ALA A 7 -3.40 22.12 -39.00
C ALA A 7 -3.07 20.92 -39.92
N PRO A 8 -1.82 20.77 -40.39
CA PRO A 8 -1.46 19.70 -41.32
C PRO A 8 -1.47 18.32 -40.65
N SER A 9 -2.26 17.40 -41.19
CA SER A 9 -2.23 15.98 -40.82
C SER A 9 -1.00 15.29 -41.44
N PRO A 10 -0.19 14.53 -40.68
CA PRO A 10 0.89 13.72 -41.24
C PRO A 10 0.34 12.44 -41.89
N GLY A 11 -0.02 12.51 -43.17
CA GLY A 11 -0.48 11.36 -43.95
C GLY A 11 -0.18 11.54 -45.44
N GLY A 12 0.96 11.03 -45.91
CA GLY A 12 1.39 11.24 -47.29
C GLY A 12 2.83 10.84 -47.66
N ALA A 13 3.39 9.79 -47.04
CA ALA A 13 4.66 9.19 -47.47
C ALA A 13 4.67 7.68 -47.17
N LEU A 14 5.40 6.90 -47.98
CA LEU A 14 5.61 5.47 -47.72
C LEU A 14 6.44 5.27 -46.45
N GLY A 15 6.26 4.10 -45.81
CA GLY A 15 6.65 3.86 -44.43
C GLY A 15 8.13 4.06 -44.12
N SER A 16 8.43 5.17 -43.45
CA SER A 16 9.61 5.25 -42.57
C SER A 16 9.38 4.32 -41.38
N GLN A 17 9.94 3.10 -41.42
CA GLN A 17 10.09 2.31 -40.20
C GLN A 17 10.87 3.13 -39.16
N ALA A 18 10.53 2.98 -37.88
CA ALA A 18 11.33 3.59 -36.82
C ALA A 18 12.76 3.03 -36.89
N PRO A 19 13.82 3.84 -36.68
CA PRO A 19 15.18 3.34 -36.67
C PRO A 19 15.32 2.19 -35.65
N ALA A 20 16.00 1.11 -36.00
CA ALA A 20 16.07 -0.10 -35.18
C ALA A 20 16.64 0.11 -33.76
N TRP A 21 17.33 1.23 -33.53
CA TRP A 21 17.83 1.66 -32.22
C TRP A 21 16.84 2.52 -31.41
N TYR A 22 15.68 2.93 -31.93
CA TYR A 22 14.73 3.80 -31.22
C TYR A 22 13.46 3.04 -30.78
N HIS A 23 13.23 3.02 -29.47
CA HIS A 23 12.19 2.25 -28.79
C HIS A 23 11.30 3.18 -27.96
N ARG A 24 10.19 3.66 -28.52
CA ARG A 24 9.32 4.66 -27.88
C ARG A 24 8.87 4.26 -26.47
N ASP A 25 8.20 3.12 -26.35
CA ASP A 25 7.48 2.71 -25.13
C ASP A 25 8.28 1.73 -24.23
N LEU A 26 9.59 1.60 -24.45
CA LEU A 26 10.46 0.69 -23.70
C LEU A 26 10.83 1.26 -22.32
N SER A 27 10.64 0.47 -21.26
CA SER A 27 11.00 0.87 -19.89
C SER A 27 12.51 0.86 -19.65
N ARG A 28 13.00 1.59 -18.64
CA ARG A 28 14.40 1.53 -18.20
C ARG A 28 14.83 0.11 -17.87
N ALA A 29 14.00 -0.64 -17.14
CA ALA A 29 14.31 -2.00 -16.72
C ALA A 29 14.45 -2.95 -17.93
N ALA A 30 13.53 -2.87 -18.90
CA ALA A 30 13.59 -3.67 -20.13
C ALA A 30 14.76 -3.24 -21.04
N ALA A 31 15.09 -1.94 -21.08
CA ALA A 31 16.28 -1.44 -21.78
C ALA A 31 17.60 -1.95 -21.16
N GLU A 32 17.71 -1.91 -19.82
CA GLU A 32 18.86 -2.48 -19.11
C GLU A 32 18.98 -3.99 -19.35
N GLU A 33 17.85 -4.72 -19.38
CA GLU A 33 17.82 -6.16 -19.66
C GLU A 33 18.13 -6.50 -21.13
N LEU A 34 17.61 -5.77 -22.11
CA LEU A 34 17.94 -5.96 -23.54
C LEU A 34 19.44 -5.70 -23.79
N LEU A 35 20.01 -4.66 -23.18
CA LEU A 35 21.44 -4.37 -23.29
C LEU A 35 22.28 -5.45 -22.58
N ALA A 36 21.88 -5.91 -21.40
CA ALA A 36 22.54 -7.02 -20.72
C ALA A 36 22.48 -8.33 -21.53
N ARG A 37 21.36 -8.62 -22.20
CA ARG A 37 21.18 -9.76 -23.11
C ARG A 37 22.02 -9.62 -24.40
N ALA A 38 22.18 -8.40 -24.94
CA ALA A 38 23.04 -8.14 -26.10
C ALA A 38 24.53 -8.37 -25.79
N GLY A 39 24.97 -8.11 -24.55
CA GLY A 39 26.23 -8.62 -23.99
C GLY A 39 27.54 -8.13 -24.62
N ARG A 40 27.50 -7.17 -25.57
CA ARG A 40 28.65 -6.64 -26.31
C ARG A 40 28.84 -5.16 -26.05
N ASP A 41 30.06 -4.74 -25.72
CA ASP A 41 30.40 -3.33 -25.52
C ASP A 41 30.14 -2.50 -26.79
N GLY A 42 29.58 -1.30 -26.61
CA GLY A 42 29.09 -0.46 -27.71
C GLY A 42 27.69 -0.83 -28.24
N SER A 43 27.01 -1.80 -27.62
CA SER A 43 25.56 -2.02 -27.84
C SER A 43 24.77 -0.84 -27.28
N PHE A 44 23.79 -0.33 -28.04
CA PHE A 44 23.03 0.85 -27.64
C PHE A 44 21.57 0.83 -28.12
N LEU A 45 20.74 1.61 -27.42
CA LEU A 45 19.40 1.99 -27.86
C LEU A 45 19.04 3.38 -27.32
N VAL A 46 18.05 4.02 -27.93
CA VAL A 46 17.38 5.23 -27.45
C VAL A 46 15.93 4.88 -27.12
N ARG A 47 15.43 5.36 -25.99
CA ARG A 47 14.01 5.30 -25.62
C ARG A 47 13.51 6.65 -25.14
N ASP A 48 12.20 6.81 -24.98
CA ASP A 48 11.64 7.98 -24.30
C ASP A 48 11.98 7.93 -22.79
N SER A 49 12.08 9.09 -22.13
CA SER A 49 12.38 9.14 -20.69
C SER A 49 11.12 8.84 -19.86
N GLU A 50 11.28 7.95 -18.88
CA GLU A 50 10.21 7.58 -17.95
C GLU A 50 9.87 8.67 -16.92
N SER A 51 10.69 9.73 -16.83
CA SER A 51 10.56 10.83 -15.86
C SER A 51 10.10 12.18 -16.42
N VAL A 52 10.38 12.48 -17.69
CA VAL A 52 10.08 13.78 -18.31
C VAL A 52 9.65 13.57 -19.76
N ALA A 53 8.41 13.94 -20.05
CA ALA A 53 7.84 13.89 -21.39
C ALA A 53 8.64 14.77 -22.36
N GLY A 54 8.88 14.27 -23.58
CA GLY A 54 9.66 14.95 -24.61
C GLY A 54 11.19 14.83 -24.45
N ALA A 55 11.69 14.26 -23.36
CA ALA A 55 13.09 13.89 -23.20
C ALA A 55 13.32 12.43 -23.61
N PHE A 56 14.53 12.10 -24.05
CA PHE A 56 14.94 10.73 -24.40
C PHE A 56 16.09 10.26 -23.50
N ALA A 57 16.32 8.96 -23.48
CA ALA A 57 17.44 8.31 -22.81
C ALA A 57 18.20 7.42 -23.81
N LEU A 58 19.47 7.76 -24.05
CA LEU A 58 20.43 6.92 -24.79
C LEU A 58 21.10 5.97 -23.80
N CYS A 59 20.78 4.69 -23.87
CA CYS A 59 21.34 3.64 -23.03
C CYS A 59 22.42 2.87 -23.82
N VAL A 60 23.62 2.72 -23.24
CA VAL A 60 24.79 2.11 -23.88
C VAL A 60 25.43 1.08 -22.95
N LEU A 61 25.71 -0.13 -23.44
CA LEU A 61 26.45 -1.16 -22.71
C LEU A 61 27.96 -0.96 -22.86
N TYR A 62 28.68 -0.93 -21.73
CA TYR A 62 30.14 -0.94 -21.70
C TYR A 62 30.67 -1.64 -20.44
N GLN A 63 31.67 -2.50 -20.58
CA GLN A 63 32.25 -3.31 -19.49
C GLN A 63 31.20 -4.00 -18.61
N LYS A 64 30.14 -4.55 -19.23
CA LYS A 64 28.95 -5.17 -18.58
C LYS A 64 28.05 -4.23 -17.77
N HIS A 65 28.20 -2.91 -17.88
CA HIS A 65 27.34 -1.92 -17.21
C HIS A 65 26.55 -1.11 -18.23
N VAL A 66 25.33 -0.73 -17.88
CA VAL A 66 24.50 0.16 -18.71
C VAL A 66 24.71 1.60 -18.26
N HIS A 67 25.20 2.43 -19.19
CA HIS A 67 25.35 3.87 -19.04
C HIS A 67 24.18 4.57 -19.71
N THR A 68 23.45 5.41 -18.98
CA THR A 68 22.28 6.13 -19.49
C THR A 68 22.60 7.61 -19.63
N TYR A 69 22.51 8.13 -20.85
CA TYR A 69 22.74 9.54 -21.18
C TYR A 69 21.41 10.20 -21.52
N ARG A 70 21.03 11.21 -20.75
CA ARG A 70 19.78 11.94 -20.92
C ARG A 70 19.88 12.93 -22.09
N ILE A 71 18.89 12.90 -22.98
CA ILE A 71 18.75 13.83 -24.10
C ILE A 71 17.58 14.75 -23.80
N LEU A 72 17.82 16.06 -23.80
CA LEU A 72 16.82 17.09 -23.56
C LEU A 72 16.58 17.90 -24.83
N PRO A 73 15.34 18.23 -25.20
CA PRO A 73 15.07 19.38 -26.04
C PRO A 73 15.36 20.67 -25.24
N ASP A 74 15.92 21.67 -25.91
CA ASP A 74 16.14 23.00 -25.36
C ASP A 74 15.07 24.01 -25.81
N GLY A 75 15.25 25.29 -25.45
CA GLY A 75 14.27 26.35 -25.71
C GLY A 75 14.06 26.74 -27.17
N GLU A 76 14.80 26.13 -28.10
CA GLU A 76 14.63 26.29 -29.56
C GLU A 76 14.38 24.92 -30.24
N ASP A 77 13.88 23.93 -29.49
CA ASP A 77 13.59 22.55 -29.90
C ASP A 77 14.80 21.71 -30.39
N PHE A 78 16.04 22.20 -30.23
CA PHE A 78 17.24 21.39 -30.49
C PHE A 78 17.46 20.36 -29.38
N LEU A 79 17.90 19.16 -29.75
CA LEU A 79 18.26 18.10 -28.83
C LEU A 79 19.70 18.27 -28.34
N ALA A 80 19.94 18.04 -27.04
CA ALA A 80 21.26 18.07 -26.44
C ALA A 80 21.46 16.92 -25.44
N VAL A 81 22.63 16.28 -25.45
CA VAL A 81 23.01 15.29 -24.43
C VAL A 81 23.47 16.01 -23.16
N GLN A 82 22.91 15.62 -22.02
CA GLN A 82 23.33 16.11 -20.70
C GLN A 82 24.68 15.49 -20.31
N THR A 83 25.74 16.27 -20.47
CA THR A 83 27.11 15.90 -20.12
C THR A 83 27.50 16.34 -18.70
N SER A 84 28.63 15.84 -18.19
CA SER A 84 29.22 16.30 -16.94
C SER A 84 29.72 17.76 -17.05
N GLN A 85 29.79 18.46 -15.91
CA GLN A 85 30.23 19.85 -15.87
C GLN A 85 31.64 20.02 -16.46
N GLY A 86 31.77 20.94 -17.42
CA GLY A 86 33.03 21.22 -18.13
C GLY A 86 33.09 20.68 -19.57
N VAL A 87 32.20 19.76 -19.96
CA VAL A 87 32.12 19.28 -21.36
C VAL A 87 31.24 20.22 -22.21
N PRO A 88 31.68 20.68 -23.39
CA PRO A 88 30.86 21.51 -24.28
C PRO A 88 29.58 20.79 -24.73
N VAL A 89 28.42 21.39 -24.42
CA VAL A 89 27.12 20.89 -24.85
C VAL A 89 26.97 21.06 -26.36
N ARG A 90 26.67 19.96 -27.07
CA ARG A 90 26.38 19.98 -28.52
C ARG A 90 24.87 19.90 -28.74
N ARG A 91 24.37 20.66 -29.72
CA ARG A 91 22.97 20.77 -30.13
C ARG A 91 22.76 20.06 -31.47
N PHE A 92 21.65 19.34 -31.64
CA PHE A 92 21.30 18.54 -32.81
C PHE A 92 19.84 18.82 -33.21
N GLN A 93 19.50 18.80 -34.49
CA GLN A 93 18.12 18.93 -34.95
C GLN A 93 17.35 17.61 -34.88
N THR A 94 18.05 16.48 -34.99
CA THR A 94 17.44 15.14 -34.96
C THR A 94 18.21 14.15 -34.09
N LEU A 95 17.52 13.12 -33.59
CA LEU A 95 18.17 11.97 -32.94
C LEU A 95 19.14 11.25 -33.92
N GLY A 96 18.87 11.28 -35.22
CA GLY A 96 19.74 10.69 -36.25
C GLY A 96 21.12 11.35 -36.32
N GLU A 97 21.18 12.68 -36.30
CA GLU A 97 22.45 13.44 -36.22
C GLU A 97 23.22 13.15 -34.93
N LEU A 98 22.50 13.11 -33.81
CA LEU A 98 23.06 12.83 -32.48
C LEU A 98 23.73 11.44 -32.48
N ILE A 99 23.01 10.39 -32.92
CA ILE A 99 23.56 9.04 -33.00
C ILE A 99 24.69 8.94 -34.03
N GLY A 100 24.57 9.61 -35.19
CA GLY A 100 25.61 9.66 -36.22
C GLY A 100 26.93 10.28 -35.74
N LEU A 101 26.86 11.30 -34.87
CA LEU A 101 28.05 11.84 -34.20
C LEU A 101 28.61 10.85 -33.18
N TYR A 102 27.78 10.34 -32.26
CA TYR A 102 28.23 9.51 -31.14
C TYR A 102 28.65 8.07 -31.54
N ALA A 103 28.37 7.65 -32.77
CA ALA A 103 29.00 6.49 -33.40
C ALA A 103 30.52 6.68 -33.65
N GLN A 104 31.03 7.91 -33.62
CA GLN A 104 32.47 8.19 -33.70
C GLN A 104 33.16 8.05 -32.33
N PRO A 105 34.42 7.59 -32.28
CA PRO A 105 35.18 7.54 -31.04
C PRO A 105 35.43 8.93 -30.44
N ASN A 106 35.71 8.96 -29.13
CA ASN A 106 36.15 10.13 -28.37
C ASN A 106 35.19 11.34 -28.35
N GLN A 107 33.90 11.16 -28.64
CA GLN A 107 32.91 12.26 -28.63
C GLN A 107 32.31 12.58 -27.25
N GLY A 108 32.73 11.88 -26.18
CA GLY A 108 32.34 12.18 -24.79
C GLY A 108 31.43 11.15 -24.10
N LEU A 109 31.04 10.08 -24.79
CA LEU A 109 30.46 8.89 -24.17
C LEU A 109 31.56 7.92 -23.70
N VAL A 110 31.20 6.98 -22.83
CA VAL A 110 32.10 5.93 -22.32
C VAL A 110 32.70 5.04 -23.42
N CYS A 111 31.97 4.83 -24.51
CA CYS A 111 32.43 4.19 -25.74
C CYS A 111 31.66 4.76 -26.95
N ALA A 112 32.13 4.48 -28.16
CA ALA A 112 31.38 4.78 -29.37
C ALA A 112 30.08 3.92 -29.45
N LEU A 113 29.07 4.42 -30.16
CA LEU A 113 27.86 3.67 -30.49
C LEU A 113 28.17 2.72 -31.67
N LEU A 114 28.19 1.41 -31.43
CA LEU A 114 28.66 0.41 -32.40
C LEU A 114 27.55 -0.53 -32.90
N LEU A 115 26.63 -0.92 -32.03
CA LEU A 115 25.68 -2.00 -32.29
C LEU A 115 24.27 -1.56 -31.87
N PRO A 116 23.35 -1.23 -32.80
CA PRO A 116 21.97 -0.94 -32.44
C PRO A 116 21.29 -2.22 -31.93
N VAL A 117 20.64 -2.14 -30.77
CA VAL A 117 19.87 -3.27 -30.22
C VAL A 117 18.43 -3.14 -30.72
N GLU A 118 17.99 -4.10 -31.53
CA GLU A 118 16.60 -4.20 -32.00
C GLU A 118 15.65 -4.62 -30.86
N GLY A 119 14.37 -4.25 -30.98
CA GLY A 119 13.34 -4.69 -30.05
C GLY A 119 12.90 -6.13 -30.34
N GLU A 120 12.48 -6.85 -29.30
CA GLU A 120 11.75 -8.11 -29.47
C GLU A 120 10.42 -7.80 -30.18
N ARG A 121 10.34 -8.17 -31.47
CA ARG A 121 9.06 -8.17 -32.18
C ARG A 121 8.19 -9.24 -31.56
N GLU A 122 6.99 -8.89 -31.10
CA GLU A 122 5.96 -9.91 -30.96
C GLU A 122 5.75 -10.59 -32.32
N PRO A 123 5.49 -11.90 -32.38
CA PRO A 123 5.09 -12.54 -33.63
C PRO A 123 3.82 -11.86 -34.13
N ASP A 124 3.82 -11.45 -35.41
CA ASP A 124 2.67 -10.79 -36.00
C ASP A 124 1.39 -11.62 -35.76
N PRO A 125 0.28 -11.01 -35.31
CA PRO A 125 -0.99 -11.72 -35.29
C PRO A 125 -1.28 -12.21 -36.72
N PRO A 126 -1.75 -13.45 -36.91
CA PRO A 126 -2.02 -13.98 -38.24
C PRO A 126 -2.97 -13.03 -38.98
N ASP A 127 -2.62 -12.71 -40.22
CA ASP A 127 -3.25 -11.66 -41.01
C ASP A 127 -4.76 -11.91 -41.12
N ASP A 128 -5.59 -11.04 -40.50
CA ASP A 128 -7.06 -11.07 -40.56
C ASP A 128 -7.54 -10.59 -41.96
N ARG A 129 -7.03 -11.24 -43.00
CA ARG A 129 -7.29 -11.03 -44.43
C ARG A 129 -7.38 -12.38 -45.15
N ASP A 130 -8.47 -13.08 -44.86
CA ASP A 130 -9.43 -13.38 -45.93
C ASP A 130 -10.84 -13.60 -45.35
N ALA A 131 -11.77 -12.75 -45.79
CA ALA A 131 -13.20 -12.88 -45.52
C ALA A 131 -13.93 -12.88 -46.87
N SER A 132 -13.87 -14.02 -47.55
CA SER A 132 -14.55 -14.26 -48.83
C SER A 132 -15.01 -15.71 -48.92
N ASP A 133 -16.28 -15.93 -49.22
CA ASP A 133 -16.87 -17.26 -49.41
C ASP A 133 -16.28 -17.95 -50.66
N VAL A 134 -15.76 -19.18 -50.50
CA VAL A 134 -15.55 -20.17 -51.57
C VAL A 134 -15.92 -21.57 -51.01
N GLU A 135 -16.32 -22.47 -51.91
CA GLU A 135 -17.13 -23.67 -51.64
C GLU A 135 -16.35 -24.93 -51.16
N ASP A 136 -17.11 -26.01 -50.95
CA ASP A 136 -16.72 -27.38 -50.62
C ASP A 136 -15.45 -27.92 -51.31
N GLU A 137 -14.60 -28.64 -50.56
CA GLU A 137 -13.99 -29.90 -51.01
C GLU A 137 -13.45 -30.72 -49.81
N LYS A 138 -13.42 -32.06 -49.93
CA LYS A 138 -13.28 -32.98 -48.78
C LYS A 138 -12.42 -34.23 -49.04
N PRO A 139 -11.32 -34.42 -48.30
CA PRO A 139 -10.68 -35.74 -48.10
C PRO A 139 -10.57 -36.11 -46.58
N PRO A 140 -10.01 -37.26 -46.15
CA PRO A 140 -10.88 -38.30 -45.57
C PRO A 140 -10.54 -38.75 -44.14
N LEU A 141 -11.46 -39.52 -43.53
CA LEU A 141 -11.30 -40.13 -42.21
C LEU A 141 -10.58 -41.50 -42.26
N PRO A 142 -9.71 -41.83 -41.28
CA PRO A 142 -9.33 -43.21 -40.97
C PRO A 142 -10.43 -43.96 -40.15
N PRO A 143 -10.42 -45.31 -40.12
CA PRO A 143 -11.61 -46.11 -39.79
C PRO A 143 -11.82 -46.44 -38.30
N ARG A 144 -13.05 -46.87 -37.97
CA ARG A 144 -13.46 -47.45 -36.67
C ARG A 144 -13.37 -48.98 -36.65
N SER A 145 -12.99 -49.52 -35.49
CA SER A 145 -13.33 -50.85 -34.96
C SER A 145 -13.52 -50.72 -33.44
N GLY A 146 -14.35 -51.48 -32.73
CA GLY A 146 -15.35 -52.48 -33.14
C GLY A 146 -16.09 -52.99 -31.88
N SER A 147 -17.41 -53.13 -31.93
CA SER A 147 -18.30 -53.29 -30.76
C SER A 147 -18.18 -54.59 -29.96
N THR A 148 -18.64 -54.60 -28.70
CA THR A 148 -19.38 -55.71 -28.05
C THR A 148 -20.09 -55.22 -26.77
N SER A 149 -21.03 -56.00 -26.21
CA SER A 149 -22.11 -55.48 -25.33
C SER A 149 -22.91 -56.57 -24.58
N ILE A 150 -23.72 -56.15 -23.58
CA ILE A 150 -24.76 -56.92 -22.82
C ILE A 150 -24.17 -58.07 -21.94
N SER A 151 -24.70 -58.56 -20.79
CA SER A 151 -26.02 -58.47 -20.11
C SER A 151 -25.96 -58.67 -18.57
N VAL A 152 -27.10 -58.47 -17.87
CA VAL A 152 -27.38 -58.86 -16.45
C VAL A 152 -28.22 -60.17 -16.42
N PRO A 153 -28.35 -60.91 -15.28
CA PRO A 153 -29.62 -60.82 -14.51
C PRO A 153 -29.61 -61.16 -12.99
N ALA A 154 -30.57 -60.56 -12.25
CA ALA A 154 -31.36 -61.05 -11.08
C ALA A 154 -30.74 -61.66 -9.77
N GLY A 155 -31.42 -61.41 -8.63
CA GLY A 155 -31.19 -62.01 -7.28
C GLY A 155 -32.20 -63.14 -6.93
N PRO A 156 -32.75 -63.30 -5.69
CA PRO A 156 -32.69 -62.43 -4.49
C PRO A 156 -32.49 -63.14 -3.11
N SER A 157 -32.37 -62.38 -2.00
CA SER A 157 -33.06 -62.59 -0.69
C SER A 157 -32.48 -61.73 0.47
N SER A 158 -33.29 -61.48 1.51
CA SER A 158 -33.03 -60.63 2.70
C SER A 158 -32.95 -61.51 3.98
N PRO A 159 -32.63 -61.03 5.23
CA PRO A 159 -32.92 -59.71 5.80
C PRO A 159 -31.82 -59.01 6.64
N LEU A 160 -32.18 -57.82 7.15
CA LEU A 160 -31.48 -56.88 8.05
C LEU A 160 -31.21 -57.46 9.47
N PRO A 161 -30.24 -56.94 10.25
CA PRO A 161 -30.30 -55.61 10.87
C PRO A 161 -29.17 -54.63 10.48
N ALA A 162 -29.25 -53.40 11.00
CA ALA A 162 -28.31 -52.28 10.80
C ALA A 162 -28.21 -51.48 12.13
N PRO A 163 -27.55 -50.31 12.22
CA PRO A 163 -26.40 -49.77 11.46
C PRO A 163 -25.24 -49.33 12.38
N GLU A 164 -24.01 -49.20 11.87
CA GLU A 164 -22.96 -48.38 12.51
C GLU A 164 -22.25 -47.47 11.51
N THR A 165 -21.92 -46.25 11.96
CA THR A 165 -21.38 -45.14 11.15
C THR A 165 -19.91 -44.88 11.44
N PRO A 166 -19.03 -44.71 10.43
CA PRO A 166 -17.72 -44.13 10.63
C PRO A 166 -17.84 -42.59 10.71
N THR A 167 -17.95 -42.04 11.93
CA THR A 167 -17.93 -40.59 12.16
C THR A 167 -16.50 -40.05 12.18
N THR A 168 -16.14 -39.20 11.21
CA THR A 168 -15.00 -38.28 11.35
C THR A 168 -15.46 -37.01 12.08
N PRO A 169 -14.90 -36.66 13.25
CA PRO A 169 -15.30 -35.48 14.01
C PRO A 169 -14.74 -34.19 13.40
N ALA A 170 -15.43 -33.07 13.68
CA ALA A 170 -15.15 -31.75 13.14
C ALA A 170 -13.87 -31.10 13.71
N ALA A 171 -13.53 -29.93 13.14
CA ALA A 171 -12.59 -29.00 13.75
C ALA A 171 -13.19 -28.33 15.00
N GLU A 172 -12.36 -28.10 16.00
CA GLU A 172 -12.56 -27.09 17.05
C GLU A 172 -11.40 -26.08 16.86
N SER A 173 -11.63 -24.84 16.42
CA SER A 173 -12.15 -23.73 17.21
C SER A 173 -11.47 -23.63 18.58
N THR A 174 -10.57 -22.67 18.79
CA THR A 174 -9.83 -22.46 20.05
C THR A 174 -10.78 -22.25 21.23
N PRO A 175 -10.94 -23.21 22.16
CA PRO A 175 -11.80 -23.06 23.32
C PRO A 175 -11.06 -22.36 24.47
N ASN A 176 -11.81 -21.91 25.47
CA ASN A 176 -11.25 -21.50 26.76
C ASN A 176 -10.36 -22.63 27.33
N GLY A 177 -9.10 -22.31 27.64
CA GLY A 177 -7.99 -23.28 27.80
C GLY A 177 -8.05 -24.30 28.94
N LEU A 178 -9.22 -24.47 29.58
CA LEU A 178 -9.53 -25.57 30.51
C LEU A 178 -10.26 -26.74 29.82
N SER A 179 -11.07 -26.52 28.77
CA SER A 179 -11.79 -27.63 28.13
C SER A 179 -10.86 -28.52 27.30
N THR A 180 -9.85 -27.91 26.67
CA THR A 180 -8.85 -28.61 25.84
C THR A 180 -8.07 -29.66 26.63
N VAL A 181 -7.69 -29.36 27.88
CA VAL A 181 -6.94 -30.28 28.75
C VAL A 181 -7.74 -31.56 29.04
N SER A 182 -9.03 -31.41 29.33
CA SER A 182 -9.93 -32.54 29.59
C SER A 182 -10.13 -33.39 28.34
N HIS A 183 -10.31 -32.74 27.18
CA HIS A 183 -10.44 -33.40 25.88
C HIS A 183 -9.15 -34.15 25.49
N GLU A 184 -7.97 -33.54 25.68
CA GLU A 184 -6.65 -34.12 25.40
C GLU A 184 -6.34 -35.34 26.28
N TYR A 185 -6.75 -35.33 27.56
CA TYR A 185 -6.68 -36.53 28.40
C TYR A 185 -7.61 -37.64 27.90
N LEU A 186 -8.91 -37.34 27.77
CA LEU A 186 -9.95 -38.33 27.46
C LEU A 186 -9.79 -38.97 26.07
N LYS A 187 -9.29 -38.22 25.09
CA LYS A 187 -9.18 -38.67 23.69
C LYS A 187 -7.97 -39.55 23.38
N GLY A 188 -6.96 -39.62 24.27
CA GLY A 188 -5.75 -40.41 23.99
C GLY A 188 -4.92 -40.86 25.20
N SER A 189 -4.98 -40.18 26.35
CA SER A 189 -4.20 -40.57 27.54
C SER A 189 -4.96 -41.49 28.48
N TYR A 190 -6.29 -41.36 28.55
CA TYR A 190 -7.16 -42.14 29.43
C TYR A 190 -7.06 -43.66 29.20
N GLY A 191 -6.97 -44.10 27.94
CA GLY A 191 -6.83 -45.54 27.62
C GLY A 191 -5.56 -46.16 28.20
N LEU A 192 -4.44 -45.42 28.17
CA LEU A 192 -3.14 -45.89 28.67
C LEU A 192 -3.13 -46.03 30.20
N ASP A 193 -3.72 -45.07 30.91
CA ASP A 193 -3.92 -45.17 32.36
C ASP A 193 -4.90 -46.30 32.73
N LEU A 194 -5.97 -46.49 31.95
CA LEU A 194 -6.96 -47.56 32.18
C LEU A 194 -6.35 -48.96 31.98
N GLU A 195 -5.48 -49.13 30.99
CA GLU A 195 -4.69 -50.35 30.79
C GLU A 195 -3.66 -50.55 31.91
N ALA A 196 -2.97 -49.49 32.35
CA ALA A 196 -2.04 -49.56 33.47
C ALA A 196 -2.73 -50.02 34.78
N VAL A 197 -3.90 -49.46 35.10
CA VAL A 197 -4.70 -49.86 36.28
C VAL A 197 -5.22 -51.29 36.13
N ARG A 198 -5.64 -51.72 34.93
CA ARG A 198 -5.98 -53.13 34.66
C ARG A 198 -4.77 -54.07 34.81
N GLY A 199 -3.55 -53.58 34.56
CA GLY A 199 -2.29 -54.25 34.85
C GLY A 199 -1.86 -54.19 36.33
N GLY A 200 -2.65 -53.61 37.23
CA GLY A 200 -2.38 -53.52 38.67
C GLY A 200 -1.59 -52.28 39.11
N ALA A 201 -1.44 -51.26 38.26
CA ALA A 201 -0.82 -50.00 38.67
C ALA A 201 -1.67 -49.24 39.70
N SER A 202 -1.02 -48.73 40.76
CA SER A 202 -1.65 -47.96 41.83
C SER A 202 -1.67 -46.44 41.58
N ASN A 203 -1.28 -45.99 40.38
CA ASN A 203 -1.20 -44.59 40.00
C ASN A 203 -1.65 -44.36 38.54
N LEU A 204 -1.91 -43.09 38.20
CA LEU A 204 -2.37 -42.64 36.87
C LEU A 204 -1.28 -41.75 36.23
N PRO A 205 -0.19 -42.35 35.71
CA PRO A 205 0.98 -41.59 35.27
C PRO A 205 0.71 -40.65 34.09
N HIS A 206 -0.26 -40.95 33.21
CA HIS A 206 -0.59 -40.08 32.09
C HIS A 206 -1.46 -38.89 32.55
N LEU A 207 -2.48 -39.12 33.39
CA LEU A 207 -3.27 -38.05 34.01
C LEU A 207 -2.38 -37.09 34.80
N THR A 208 -1.47 -37.64 35.61
CA THR A 208 -0.52 -36.86 36.41
C THR A 208 0.35 -35.97 35.51
N ARG A 209 0.83 -36.49 34.38
CA ARG A 209 1.61 -35.73 33.38
C ARG A 209 0.79 -34.61 32.73
N THR A 210 -0.47 -34.88 32.36
CA THR A 210 -1.36 -33.88 31.74
C THR A 210 -1.74 -32.77 32.71
N LEU A 211 -2.01 -33.09 33.99
CA LEU A 211 -2.27 -32.11 35.04
C LEU A 211 -1.05 -31.23 35.32
N VAL A 212 0.14 -31.81 35.49
CA VAL A 212 1.41 -31.08 35.66
C VAL A 212 1.70 -30.15 34.46
N THR A 213 1.50 -30.64 33.24
CA THR A 213 1.69 -29.83 32.02
C THR A 213 0.74 -28.62 31.99
N SER A 214 -0.49 -28.80 32.47
CA SER A 214 -1.51 -27.75 32.54
C SER A 214 -1.21 -26.73 33.65
N CYS A 215 -0.75 -27.19 34.82
CA CYS A 215 -0.30 -26.32 35.91
C CYS A 215 0.86 -25.43 35.47
N ARG A 216 1.82 -25.96 34.69
CA ARG A 216 2.93 -25.15 34.14
C ARG A 216 2.49 -24.12 33.10
N ARG A 217 1.52 -24.43 32.24
CA ARG A 217 0.92 -23.44 31.33
C ARG A 217 0.26 -22.31 32.13
N LEU A 218 -0.54 -22.66 33.14
CA LEU A 218 -1.23 -21.69 33.98
C LEU A 218 -0.27 -20.83 34.83
N HIS A 219 0.82 -21.41 35.35
CA HIS A 219 1.93 -20.66 35.96
C HIS A 219 2.50 -19.61 35.01
N SER A 220 2.77 -19.97 33.75
CA SER A 220 3.36 -19.04 32.77
C SER A 220 2.45 -17.86 32.45
N GLU A 221 1.14 -18.07 32.31
CA GLU A 221 0.19 -16.97 32.10
C GLU A 221 0.05 -16.10 33.36
N VAL A 222 0.01 -16.68 34.55
CA VAL A 222 -0.02 -15.92 35.83
C VAL A 222 1.24 -15.06 35.98
N ASP A 223 2.42 -15.57 35.63
CA ASP A 223 3.68 -14.81 35.70
C ASP A 223 3.73 -13.65 34.67
N LYS A 224 3.19 -13.84 33.46
CA LYS A 224 3.03 -12.75 32.47
C LYS A 224 2.09 -11.67 32.99
N VAL A 225 0.95 -12.05 33.57
CA VAL A 225 -0.04 -11.11 34.12
C VAL A 225 0.52 -10.36 35.32
N LEU A 226 1.24 -11.03 36.24
CA LEU A 226 1.94 -10.38 37.35
C LEU A 226 2.99 -9.37 36.86
N SER A 227 3.78 -9.72 35.85
CA SER A 227 4.77 -8.82 35.23
C SER A 227 4.12 -7.59 34.59
N GLY A 228 3.05 -7.78 33.80
CA GLY A 228 2.28 -6.67 33.21
C GLY A 228 1.64 -5.75 34.25
N LEU A 229 1.12 -6.31 35.34
CA LEU A 229 0.57 -5.52 36.45
C LEU A 229 1.65 -4.81 37.27
N GLU A 230 2.89 -5.34 37.37
CA GLU A 230 3.98 -4.62 38.03
C GLU A 230 4.39 -3.36 37.25
N ILE A 231 4.27 -3.37 35.92
CA ILE A 231 4.42 -2.17 35.09
C ILE A 231 3.29 -1.18 35.41
N LEU A 232 2.04 -1.64 35.49
CA LEU A 232 0.88 -0.79 35.79
C LEU A 232 0.93 -0.19 37.21
N SER A 233 1.43 -0.95 38.20
CA SER A 233 1.67 -0.51 39.59
C SER A 233 2.61 0.69 39.68
N LYS A 234 3.58 0.79 38.76
CA LYS A 234 4.56 1.89 38.69
C LYS A 234 3.95 3.18 38.14
N VAL A 235 2.75 3.13 37.53
CA VAL A 235 2.00 4.32 37.08
C VAL A 235 1.23 4.99 38.23
N PHE A 236 0.93 4.26 39.31
CA PHE A 236 0.13 4.74 40.45
C PHE A 236 0.94 4.88 41.75
N ASP A 237 2.26 5.12 41.66
CA ASP A 237 3.22 5.24 42.79
C ASP A 237 3.06 4.14 43.84
N GLN A 238 2.83 2.89 43.40
CA GLN A 238 2.81 1.73 44.28
C GLN A 238 4.15 1.01 44.16
N GLN A 239 4.97 1.14 45.20
CA GLN A 239 6.15 0.30 45.40
C GLN A 239 5.72 -1.16 45.24
N SER A 240 6.38 -1.91 44.35
CA SER A 240 6.00 -3.29 44.10
C SER A 240 6.23 -4.13 45.36
N SER A 241 5.27 -5.02 45.66
CA SER A 241 5.37 -5.85 46.86
C SER A 241 6.63 -6.72 46.76
N PRO A 242 7.52 -6.75 47.77
CA PRO A 242 8.73 -7.57 47.72
C PRO A 242 8.44 -9.07 47.61
N MET A 243 7.19 -9.49 47.85
CA MET A 243 6.72 -10.85 47.61
C MET A 243 6.52 -11.14 46.10
N VAL A 244 6.05 -10.17 45.30
CA VAL A 244 5.92 -10.30 43.84
C VAL A 244 7.30 -10.43 43.20
N THR A 245 8.24 -9.58 43.58
CA THR A 245 9.61 -9.63 43.06
C THR A 245 10.32 -10.95 43.42
N ARG A 246 10.06 -11.51 44.61
CA ARG A 246 10.56 -12.86 44.98
C ARG A 246 9.91 -13.97 44.16
N LEU A 247 8.58 -13.93 43.93
CA LEU A 247 7.87 -14.93 43.14
C LEU A 247 8.32 -14.96 41.66
N LEU A 248 8.66 -13.79 41.09
CA LEU A 248 9.23 -13.69 39.74
C LEU A 248 10.71 -14.12 39.67
N GLN A 249 11.45 -14.09 40.79
CA GLN A 249 12.85 -14.53 40.87
C GLN A 249 13.02 -16.02 41.20
N GLN A 250 11.98 -16.72 41.69
CA GLN A 250 12.03 -18.16 41.93
C GLN A 250 11.81 -18.97 40.64
N GLN A 251 12.90 -19.18 39.88
CA GLN A 251 12.95 -20.20 38.82
C GLN A 251 14.07 -21.21 39.05
N SER A 252 13.88 -22.43 38.53
CA SER A 252 14.84 -23.55 38.48
C SER A 252 15.25 -24.23 39.80
N LEU A 253 14.30 -24.90 40.46
CA LEU A 253 14.55 -26.23 41.06
C LEU A 253 13.45 -27.21 40.64
N PRO A 254 13.74 -28.52 40.49
CA PRO A 254 12.73 -29.53 40.20
C PRO A 254 11.86 -29.78 41.44
N GLN A 255 10.58 -29.41 41.35
CA GLN A 255 9.58 -29.58 42.40
C GLN A 255 8.66 -30.79 42.12
N THR A 256 8.02 -31.32 43.16
CA THR A 256 6.98 -32.35 43.01
C THR A 256 5.65 -31.73 42.54
N GLY A 257 4.75 -32.55 41.99
CA GLY A 257 3.48 -32.06 41.42
C GLY A 257 2.57 -31.34 42.43
N GLU A 258 2.65 -31.69 43.71
CA GLU A 258 1.92 -31.00 44.79
C GLU A 258 2.52 -29.61 45.09
N GLN A 259 3.86 -29.49 45.06
CA GLN A 259 4.55 -28.21 45.25
C GLN A 259 4.31 -27.23 44.09
N GLU A 260 4.21 -27.72 42.85
CA GLU A 260 3.78 -26.88 41.72
C GLU A 260 2.37 -26.30 41.95
N LEU A 261 1.46 -27.06 42.58
CA LEU A 261 0.08 -26.63 42.87
C LEU A 261 0.00 -25.63 44.04
N GLU A 262 0.71 -25.87 45.15
CA GLU A 262 0.78 -24.91 46.28
C GLU A 262 1.39 -23.57 45.83
N SER A 263 2.45 -23.63 45.01
CA SER A 263 3.08 -22.45 44.39
C SER A 263 2.09 -21.66 43.53
N LEU A 264 1.23 -22.35 42.77
CA LEU A 264 0.21 -21.70 41.95
C LEU A 264 -0.88 -21.01 42.79
N VAL A 265 -1.36 -21.67 43.84
CA VAL A 265 -2.34 -21.08 44.78
C VAL A 265 -1.77 -19.83 45.45
N LEU A 266 -0.49 -19.86 45.84
CA LEU A 266 0.19 -18.71 46.42
C LEU A 266 0.30 -17.53 45.44
N LYS A 267 0.70 -17.79 44.18
CA LYS A 267 0.74 -16.77 43.12
C LYS A 267 -0.64 -16.17 42.83
N LEU A 268 -1.69 -17.00 42.78
CA LEU A 268 -3.07 -16.54 42.55
C LEU A 268 -3.61 -15.68 43.71
N SER A 269 -3.26 -16.00 44.96
CA SER A 269 -3.60 -15.12 46.10
C SER A 269 -2.89 -13.77 46.00
N VAL A 270 -1.59 -13.77 45.71
CA VAL A 270 -0.82 -12.51 45.54
C VAL A 270 -1.36 -11.69 44.37
N LEU A 271 -1.73 -12.31 43.25
CA LEU A 271 -2.36 -11.64 42.11
C LEU A 271 -3.69 -10.95 42.50
N LYS A 272 -4.56 -11.65 43.22
CA LYS A 272 -5.84 -11.12 43.73
C LYS A 272 -5.63 -9.90 44.64
N ASP A 273 -4.71 -10.00 45.60
CA ASP A 273 -4.46 -8.92 46.55
C ASP A 273 -3.78 -7.71 45.88
N PHE A 274 -2.94 -7.94 44.87
CA PHE A 274 -2.31 -6.89 44.07
C PHE A 274 -3.33 -6.12 43.21
N LEU A 275 -4.24 -6.83 42.53
CA LEU A 275 -5.36 -6.23 41.79
C LEU A 275 -6.28 -5.40 42.71
N SER A 276 -6.62 -5.93 43.89
CA SER A 276 -7.39 -5.22 44.91
C SER A 276 -6.70 -3.94 45.40
N GLY A 277 -5.37 -3.96 45.53
CA GLY A 277 -4.56 -2.79 45.85
C GLY A 277 -4.60 -1.70 44.75
N ILE A 278 -4.37 -2.08 43.49
CA ILE A 278 -4.42 -1.17 42.34
C ILE A 278 -5.82 -0.57 42.20
N GLN A 279 -6.88 -1.39 42.30
CA GLN A 279 -8.27 -0.92 42.19
C GLN A 279 -8.63 0.11 43.28
N LYS A 280 -8.22 -0.12 44.53
CA LYS A 280 -8.44 0.83 45.63
C LYS A 280 -7.66 2.14 45.44
N LYS A 281 -6.44 2.08 44.91
CA LYS A 281 -5.65 3.28 44.58
C LYS A 281 -6.25 4.08 43.42
N ALA A 282 -6.67 3.41 42.34
CA ALA A 282 -7.31 4.06 41.21
C ALA A 282 -8.64 4.73 41.61
N LEU A 283 -9.46 4.04 42.41
CA LEU A 283 -10.69 4.60 42.98
C LEU A 283 -10.38 5.83 43.85
N LYS A 284 -9.35 5.77 44.71
CA LYS A 284 -8.95 6.92 45.52
C LYS A 284 -8.47 8.08 44.66
N ALA A 285 -7.62 7.85 43.65
CA ALA A 285 -7.15 8.93 42.78
C ALA A 285 -8.30 9.65 42.03
N LEU A 286 -9.33 8.90 41.62
CA LEU A 286 -10.56 9.46 41.05
C LEU A 286 -11.39 10.24 42.08
N GLN A 287 -11.44 9.78 43.34
CA GLN A 287 -12.10 10.50 44.44
C GLN A 287 -11.33 11.76 44.89
N ASP A 288 -10.01 11.73 44.91
CA ASP A 288 -9.13 12.87 45.22
C ASP A 288 -9.25 13.94 44.10
N MET A 289 -9.42 13.54 42.83
CA MET A 289 -9.78 14.46 41.74
C MET A 289 -11.22 14.99 41.86
N SER A 290 -12.18 14.15 42.27
CA SER A 290 -13.60 14.52 42.44
C SER A 290 -13.88 15.44 43.65
N SER A 291 -12.99 15.50 44.63
CA SER A 291 -13.22 16.20 45.91
C SER A 291 -12.64 17.62 45.97
N THR A 292 -12.11 18.13 44.85
CA THR A 292 -11.67 19.54 44.72
C THR A 292 -12.86 20.50 44.58
N ALA A 293 -13.58 20.71 45.68
CA ALA A 293 -14.67 21.69 45.77
C ALA A 293 -14.18 23.13 45.46
N PRO A 294 -15.01 23.97 44.81
CA PRO A 294 -14.58 25.28 44.32
C PRO A 294 -14.37 26.31 45.46
N PRO A 295 -13.43 27.27 45.32
CA PRO A 295 -13.29 28.38 46.26
C PRO A 295 -14.56 29.25 46.34
N ALA A 296 -14.93 29.63 47.56
CA ALA A 296 -16.06 30.51 47.85
C ALA A 296 -15.85 31.94 47.26
N PRO A 297 -16.94 32.69 46.97
CA PRO A 297 -16.86 33.87 46.12
C PRO A 297 -16.23 35.09 46.80
N LEU A 298 -15.23 35.67 46.13
CA LEU A 298 -14.78 37.05 46.36
C LEU A 298 -15.11 37.91 45.13
N GLN A 299 -15.23 39.22 45.37
CA GLN A 299 -15.93 40.19 44.51
C GLN A 299 -15.45 40.26 43.05
N PRO A 300 -16.31 40.69 42.09
CA PRO A 300 -16.06 40.62 40.65
C PRO A 300 -14.95 41.56 40.15
N SER A 301 -13.70 41.11 40.29
CA SER A 301 -12.55 41.66 39.57
C SER A 301 -12.63 41.29 38.08
N ILE A 302 -12.76 42.29 37.21
CA ILE A 302 -12.92 42.09 35.75
C ILE A 302 -11.61 41.58 35.13
N ARG A 303 -11.38 40.26 35.22
CA ARG A 303 -10.35 39.56 34.44
C ARG A 303 -10.91 39.26 33.05
N LYS A 304 -10.69 40.19 32.10
CA LYS A 304 -11.00 39.98 30.68
C LYS A 304 -10.36 38.67 30.20
N ALA A 305 -11.16 37.73 29.71
CA ALA A 305 -10.66 36.61 28.96
C ALA A 305 -9.84 37.14 27.76
N LYS A 306 -8.66 36.55 27.50
CA LYS A 306 -7.86 36.92 26.33
C LYS A 306 -8.52 36.36 25.08
N THR A 307 -9.38 37.16 24.45
CA THR A 307 -9.90 36.94 23.10
C THR A 307 -8.76 36.59 22.16
N ILE A 308 -8.92 35.51 21.38
CA ILE A 308 -8.00 35.18 20.29
C ILE A 308 -8.00 36.37 19.33
N PRO A 309 -6.83 36.98 19.01
CA PRO A 309 -6.80 38.18 18.18
C PRO A 309 -7.20 37.83 16.75
N VAL A 310 -8.10 38.63 16.17
CA VAL A 310 -8.50 38.53 14.75
C VAL A 310 -7.25 38.63 13.87
N GLN A 311 -6.87 37.53 13.22
CA GLN A 311 -5.59 37.46 12.53
C GLN A 311 -5.75 37.79 11.04
N ALA A 312 -4.99 38.79 10.62
CA ALA A 312 -5.07 39.41 9.29
C ALA A 312 -3.94 38.91 8.36
N PHE A 313 -4.32 38.59 7.12
CA PHE A 313 -3.45 38.08 6.08
C PHE A 313 -3.47 39.01 4.86
N GLU A 314 -2.33 39.61 4.53
CA GLU A 314 -2.19 40.27 3.23
C GLU A 314 -2.23 39.23 2.10
N VAL A 315 -3.11 39.46 1.14
CA VAL A 315 -3.24 38.66 -0.09
C VAL A 315 -3.38 39.55 -1.32
N LYS A 316 -3.08 38.99 -2.49
CA LYS A 316 -3.50 39.54 -3.79
C LYS A 316 -4.67 38.71 -4.31
N LEU A 317 -5.68 39.33 -4.91
CA LEU A 317 -6.69 38.60 -5.67
C LEU A 317 -6.12 38.27 -7.06
N ASP A 318 -6.25 37.03 -7.48
CA ASP A 318 -5.88 36.57 -8.83
C ASP A 318 -7.14 36.64 -9.72
N VAL A 319 -7.04 37.36 -10.84
CA VAL A 319 -8.20 37.72 -11.69
C VAL A 319 -7.99 37.14 -13.08
N THR A 320 -8.86 36.21 -13.48
CA THR A 320 -8.82 35.57 -14.80
C THR A 320 -9.13 36.56 -15.93
N LEU A 321 -8.62 36.25 -17.12
CA LEU A 321 -8.46 37.19 -18.25
C LEU A 321 -9.72 37.94 -18.72
N GLY A 322 -10.94 37.47 -18.40
CA GLY A 322 -12.19 38.05 -18.87
C GLY A 322 -12.52 39.44 -18.33
N ASP A 323 -12.10 39.75 -17.11
CA ASP A 323 -12.44 41.04 -16.45
C ASP A 323 -11.47 42.18 -16.81
N LEU A 324 -10.41 41.91 -17.58
CA LEU A 324 -9.29 42.83 -17.80
C LEU A 324 -9.58 44.05 -18.70
N THR A 325 -10.82 44.26 -19.14
CA THR A 325 -11.18 45.46 -19.93
C THR A 325 -11.11 46.76 -19.14
N LYS A 326 -11.02 46.72 -17.79
CA LYS A 326 -10.76 47.90 -16.95
C LYS A 326 -9.80 47.60 -15.79
N ILE A 327 -8.82 48.50 -15.62
CA ILE A 327 -7.90 48.66 -14.46
C ILE A 327 -6.76 47.62 -14.35
N GLY A 328 -5.63 47.92 -15.01
CA GLY A 328 -4.36 47.26 -14.73
C GLY A 328 -3.68 47.78 -13.46
N LYS A 329 -3.76 47.02 -12.35
CA LYS A 329 -2.81 46.99 -11.21
C LYS A 329 -3.21 45.88 -10.22
N SER A 330 -2.25 45.11 -9.73
CA SER A 330 -2.49 44.05 -8.73
C SER A 330 -3.02 44.66 -7.42
N GLN A 331 -4.28 44.39 -7.08
CA GLN A 331 -4.93 44.92 -5.89
C GLN A 331 -4.57 44.07 -4.66
N LYS A 332 -4.11 44.73 -3.58
CA LYS A 332 -3.93 44.11 -2.26
C LYS A 332 -5.27 44.07 -1.52
N PHE A 333 -5.55 42.94 -0.88
CA PHE A 333 -6.65 42.74 0.05
C PHE A 333 -6.11 42.24 1.38
N THR A 334 -6.93 42.36 2.42
CA THR A 334 -6.67 41.74 3.73
C THR A 334 -7.79 40.75 4.04
N LEU A 335 -7.44 39.47 4.20
CA LEU A 335 -8.33 38.45 4.73
C LEU A 335 -8.15 38.37 6.24
N SER A 336 -9.22 38.52 7.00
CA SER A 336 -9.21 38.43 8.47
C SER A 336 -10.18 37.36 8.94
N VAL A 337 -9.70 36.41 9.73
CA VAL A 337 -10.54 35.33 10.29
C VAL A 337 -10.97 35.71 11.71
N ASP A 338 -12.27 35.86 11.90
CA ASP A 338 -12.94 36.04 13.19
C ASP A 338 -13.44 34.68 13.69
N VAL A 339 -12.54 33.97 14.38
CA VAL A 339 -12.78 32.64 14.96
C VAL A 339 -13.86 32.66 16.05
N GLU A 340 -13.98 33.77 16.79
CA GLU A 340 -14.99 33.90 17.85
C GLU A 340 -16.38 34.19 17.27
N GLY A 341 -16.49 35.06 16.27
CA GLY A 341 -17.76 35.42 15.62
C GLY A 341 -18.17 34.58 14.41
N GLY A 342 -17.36 33.59 13.98
CA GLY A 342 -17.72 32.64 12.93
C GLY A 342 -17.67 33.23 11.51
N ARG A 343 -16.79 34.23 11.27
CA ARG A 343 -16.80 35.08 10.07
C ARG A 343 -15.42 35.22 9.42
N LEU A 344 -15.38 35.11 8.09
CA LEU A 344 -14.28 35.58 7.26
C LEU A 344 -14.59 36.99 6.74
N VAL A 345 -13.70 37.94 6.99
CA VAL A 345 -13.80 39.31 6.45
C VAL A 345 -12.75 39.50 5.35
N LEU A 346 -13.19 39.95 4.18
CA LEU A 346 -12.37 40.38 3.06
C LEU A 346 -12.41 41.90 2.95
N LEU A 347 -11.30 42.55 3.31
CA LEU A 347 -11.14 44.01 3.27
C LEU A 347 -10.39 44.44 1.99
N ARG A 348 -10.94 45.41 1.25
CA ARG A 348 -10.28 46.09 0.14
C ARG A 348 -9.84 47.49 0.58
N ARG A 349 -8.53 47.75 0.57
CA ARG A 349 -7.97 49.09 0.77
C ARG A 349 -7.95 49.86 -0.55
N GLN A 350 -8.84 50.84 -0.69
CA GLN A 350 -8.70 51.89 -1.70
C GLN A 350 -7.75 52.99 -1.22
N ARG A 351 -7.36 53.89 -2.12
CA ARG A 351 -6.41 54.98 -1.83
C ARG A 351 -7.07 56.16 -1.11
N ASP A 352 -8.38 56.30 -1.25
CA ASP A 352 -9.14 57.51 -0.91
C ASP A 352 -10.14 57.23 0.22
N SER A 353 -9.62 56.88 1.40
CA SER A 353 -10.32 56.79 2.71
C SER A 353 -11.52 55.85 2.88
N GLN A 354 -12.15 55.35 1.81
CA GLN A 354 -13.30 54.44 1.90
C GLN A 354 -12.82 52.97 1.88
N GLU A 355 -12.88 52.31 3.04
CA GLU A 355 -12.60 50.87 3.14
C GLU A 355 -13.86 50.05 2.80
N ASP A 356 -13.70 49.04 1.96
CA ASP A 356 -14.78 48.30 1.34
C ASP A 356 -14.66 46.82 1.74
N TRP A 357 -15.57 46.34 2.60
CA TRP A 357 -15.47 45.02 3.25
C TRP A 357 -16.61 44.07 2.90
N THR A 358 -16.27 42.83 2.55
CA THR A 358 -17.23 41.73 2.37
C THR A 358 -17.07 40.73 3.51
N THR A 359 -18.18 40.31 4.13
CA THR A 359 -18.18 39.30 5.20
C THR A 359 -18.86 38.01 4.73
N PHE A 360 -18.23 36.88 5.02
CA PHE A 360 -18.76 35.54 4.77
C PHE A 360 -18.83 34.77 6.10
N THR A 361 -19.97 34.17 6.40
CA THR A 361 -20.14 33.29 7.56
C THR A 361 -19.60 31.89 7.26
N HIS A 362 -19.20 31.15 8.30
CA HIS A 362 -18.50 29.86 8.19
C HIS A 362 -19.22 28.81 7.32
N ASP A 363 -20.55 28.77 7.39
CA ASP A 363 -21.47 27.90 6.64
C ASP A 363 -21.42 28.15 5.13
N ARG A 364 -21.22 29.41 4.73
CA ARG A 364 -21.16 29.82 3.33
C ARG A 364 -19.82 29.51 2.66
N ILE A 365 -18.84 28.96 3.37
CA ILE A 365 -17.52 28.63 2.81
C ILE A 365 -17.46 27.12 2.54
N ARG A 366 -17.94 26.73 1.35
CA ARG A 366 -18.12 25.33 0.96
C ARG A 366 -16.79 24.60 0.78
N GLN A 367 -15.84 25.14 0.01
CA GLN A 367 -14.58 24.44 -0.32
C GLN A 367 -13.34 25.33 -0.28
N LEU A 368 -12.22 24.71 0.09
CA LEU A 368 -10.86 25.24 -0.02
C LEU A 368 -10.08 24.44 -1.06
N ILE A 369 -9.52 25.14 -2.06
CA ILE A 369 -8.83 24.55 -3.21
C ILE A 369 -7.38 25.05 -3.19
N LYS A 370 -6.44 24.28 -2.63
CA LYS A 370 -5.02 24.62 -2.66
C LYS A 370 -4.51 24.54 -4.11
N SER A 371 -3.76 25.55 -4.56
CA SER A 371 -3.31 25.61 -5.95
C SER A 371 -2.10 24.72 -6.21
N GLN A 372 -2.29 23.66 -7.01
CA GLN A 372 -1.25 22.68 -7.35
C GLN A 372 -0.11 23.18 -8.25
N ARG A 373 -0.11 24.47 -8.65
CA ARG A 373 0.97 25.10 -9.42
C ARG A 373 1.65 26.27 -8.69
N VAL A 374 1.02 26.80 -7.64
CA VAL A 374 1.42 28.04 -6.97
C VAL A 374 1.12 27.85 -5.49
N GLN A 375 2.08 27.37 -4.70
CA GLN A 375 1.82 26.86 -3.35
C GLN A 375 1.23 27.89 -2.38
N ASN A 376 1.51 29.18 -2.56
CA ASN A 376 0.93 30.28 -1.79
C ASN A 376 -0.45 30.74 -2.29
N LYS A 377 -1.03 30.09 -3.31
CA LYS A 377 -2.36 30.39 -3.87
C LYS A 377 -3.44 29.42 -3.35
N LEU A 378 -4.60 29.98 -3.01
CA LEU A 378 -5.77 29.28 -2.49
C LEU A 378 -7.03 29.79 -3.17
N GLY A 379 -7.77 28.90 -3.83
CA GLY A 379 -9.15 29.16 -4.23
C GLY A 379 -10.08 28.92 -3.04
N VAL A 380 -10.99 29.86 -2.77
CA VAL A 380 -12.05 29.72 -1.79
C VAL A 380 -13.39 29.76 -2.52
N VAL A 381 -14.23 28.76 -2.30
CA VAL A 381 -15.55 28.63 -2.92
C VAL A 381 -16.63 29.02 -1.90
N PHE A 382 -17.33 30.10 -2.21
CA PHE A 382 -18.41 30.66 -1.41
C PHE A 382 -19.77 30.30 -1.99
N GLU A 383 -20.78 30.10 -1.14
CA GLU A 383 -22.18 29.96 -1.55
C GLU A 383 -22.84 31.34 -1.67
N LYS A 384 -23.50 31.60 -2.81
CA LYS A 384 -24.16 32.88 -3.09
C LYS A 384 -25.68 32.79 -2.94
N GLU A 385 -26.27 31.79 -3.59
CA GLU A 385 -27.69 31.40 -3.61
C GLU A 385 -27.73 29.86 -3.57
N LYS A 386 -28.89 29.23 -3.30
CA LYS A 386 -29.02 27.76 -3.41
C LYS A 386 -28.51 27.29 -4.78
N ASP A 387 -27.64 26.28 -4.76
CA ASP A 387 -26.97 25.67 -5.92
C ASP A 387 -26.14 26.63 -6.81
N ARG A 388 -25.75 27.80 -6.28
CA ARG A 388 -24.87 28.77 -6.99
C ARG A 388 -23.67 29.18 -6.15
N THR A 389 -22.49 28.80 -6.62
CA THR A 389 -21.20 29.08 -5.99
C THR A 389 -20.46 30.24 -6.66
N GLN A 390 -19.60 30.92 -5.89
CA GLN A 390 -18.63 31.91 -6.36
C GLN A 390 -17.24 31.51 -5.86
N ARG A 391 -16.30 31.26 -6.78
CA ARG A 391 -14.89 31.05 -6.45
C ARG A 391 -14.13 32.38 -6.43
N LYS A 392 -13.23 32.58 -5.46
CA LYS A 392 -12.23 33.65 -5.45
C LYS A 392 -10.86 33.05 -5.19
N ASP A 393 -9.87 33.42 -6.01
CA ASP A 393 -8.50 32.92 -5.92
C ASP A 393 -7.58 33.96 -5.25
N PHE A 394 -6.98 33.61 -4.11
CA PHE A 394 -6.12 34.48 -3.31
C PHE A 394 -4.67 33.99 -3.29
N ILE A 395 -3.72 34.92 -3.47
CA ILE A 395 -2.27 34.66 -3.40
C ILE A 395 -1.71 35.30 -2.13
N PHE A 396 -1.24 34.47 -1.20
CA PHE A 396 -0.67 34.86 0.10
C PHE A 396 0.81 35.23 -0.01
N VAL A 397 1.35 35.91 1.02
CA VAL A 397 2.79 36.24 1.09
C VAL A 397 3.70 35.00 1.12
N SER A 398 3.24 33.87 1.66
CA SER A 398 3.96 32.58 1.63
C SER A 398 3.02 31.37 1.78
N ALA A 399 3.50 30.18 1.43
CA ALA A 399 2.78 28.92 1.61
C ALA A 399 2.42 28.66 3.09
N ARG A 400 3.35 28.96 4.02
CA ARG A 400 3.12 28.93 5.48
C ARG A 400 1.99 29.86 5.94
N LYS A 401 1.93 31.11 5.42
CA LYS A 401 0.82 32.03 5.75
C LYS A 401 -0.51 31.54 5.17
N ARG A 402 -0.50 30.87 4.01
CA ARG A 402 -1.70 30.23 3.45
C ARG A 402 -2.16 29.04 4.30
N GLU A 403 -1.28 28.16 4.80
CA GLU A 403 -1.71 27.09 5.72
C GLU A 403 -2.23 27.66 7.04
N ALA A 404 -1.57 28.66 7.62
CA ALA A 404 -2.05 29.29 8.85
C ALA A 404 -3.43 29.96 8.67
N PHE A 405 -3.73 30.49 7.47
CA PHE A 405 -5.07 30.95 7.12
C PHE A 405 -6.08 29.79 7.05
N CYS A 406 -5.74 28.68 6.35
CA CYS A 406 -6.58 27.48 6.29
C CYS A 406 -6.88 26.93 7.70
N GLN A 407 -5.87 26.84 8.57
CA GLN A 407 -6.00 26.36 9.96
C GLN A 407 -6.94 27.25 10.78
N LEU A 408 -6.80 28.58 10.71
CA LEU A 408 -7.73 29.48 11.42
C LEU A 408 -9.14 29.42 10.84
N LEU A 409 -9.28 29.28 9.52
CA LEU A 409 -10.58 29.14 8.88
C LEU A 409 -11.26 27.81 9.26
N GLN A 410 -10.49 26.72 9.39
CA GLN A 410 -10.99 25.44 9.86
C GLN A 410 -11.31 25.49 11.36
N LEU A 411 -10.50 26.16 12.18
CA LEU A 411 -10.81 26.41 13.60
C LEU A 411 -12.14 27.18 13.76
N MET A 412 -12.35 28.18 12.89
CA MET A 412 -13.62 28.91 12.80
C MET A 412 -14.77 28.01 12.33
N LYS A 413 -14.58 27.15 11.32
CA LYS A 413 -15.61 26.20 10.89
C LYS A 413 -15.96 25.20 11.98
N ASN A 414 -14.97 24.58 12.63
CA ASN A 414 -15.18 23.55 13.66
C ASN A 414 -15.80 24.13 14.94
N LYS A 415 -15.36 25.32 15.38
CA LYS A 415 -15.94 26.00 16.55
C LYS A 415 -17.41 26.40 16.34
N HIS A 416 -17.85 26.63 15.10
CA HIS A 416 -19.21 27.09 14.79
C HIS A 416 -20.12 26.01 14.18
N SER A 417 -19.56 24.93 13.62
CA SER A 417 -20.33 23.77 13.12
C SER A 417 -21.02 22.99 14.22
N LYS A 418 -20.46 23.00 15.44
CA LYS A 418 -20.88 22.19 16.59
C LYS A 418 -20.85 20.68 16.31
N GLN A 419 -20.00 20.25 15.39
CA GLN A 419 -19.76 18.83 15.10
C GLN A 419 -18.35 18.47 15.55
N ASP A 420 -18.22 17.39 16.29
CA ASP A 420 -16.92 16.78 16.58
C ASP A 420 -16.26 16.29 15.29
N GLU A 421 -14.93 16.27 15.23
CA GLU A 421 -14.21 15.67 14.11
C GLU A 421 -14.11 14.16 14.36
N PRO A 422 -14.49 13.30 13.39
CA PRO A 422 -14.31 11.87 13.52
C PRO A 422 -12.82 11.52 13.35
N ASP A 423 -12.31 10.66 14.24
CA ASP A 423 -11.00 10.00 14.08
C ASP A 423 -11.12 8.65 13.31
N MET A 424 -12.34 8.18 13.07
CA MET A 424 -12.69 6.96 12.33
C MET A 424 -13.97 7.19 11.54
N ILE A 425 -14.04 6.65 10.31
CA ILE A 425 -15.23 6.66 9.45
C ILE A 425 -15.50 5.28 8.84
N SER A 426 -16.75 5.03 8.47
CA SER A 426 -17.21 3.85 7.75
C SER A 426 -17.36 4.14 6.24
N VAL A 427 -16.68 3.35 5.41
CA VAL A 427 -16.65 3.48 3.95
C VAL A 427 -17.25 2.23 3.31
N PHE A 428 -18.33 2.39 2.56
CA PHE A 428 -18.91 1.35 1.71
C PHE A 428 -18.33 1.40 0.29
N ILE A 429 -18.04 0.23 -0.27
CA ILE A 429 -17.63 0.05 -1.66
C ILE A 429 -18.48 -1.07 -2.28
N GLY A 430 -19.23 -0.73 -3.32
CA GLY A 430 -19.92 -1.71 -4.16
C GLY A 430 -19.25 -1.83 -5.52
N THR A 431 -19.15 -3.05 -6.05
CA THR A 431 -18.90 -3.28 -7.49
C THR A 431 -19.97 -4.19 -8.08
N TRP A 432 -20.49 -3.83 -9.26
CA TRP A 432 -21.47 -4.66 -9.97
C TRP A 432 -21.40 -4.49 -11.49
N ASN A 433 -21.13 -5.60 -12.20
CA ASN A 433 -21.35 -5.66 -13.64
C ASN A 433 -22.85 -5.86 -13.91
N MET A 434 -23.50 -4.82 -14.43
CA MET A 434 -24.96 -4.76 -14.66
C MET A 434 -25.39 -5.47 -15.95
N GLY A 435 -24.46 -6.03 -16.73
CA GLY A 435 -24.79 -6.86 -17.89
C GLY A 435 -25.62 -6.14 -18.98
N SER A 436 -25.47 -4.82 -19.10
CA SER A 436 -26.21 -3.94 -20.04
C SER A 436 -27.72 -3.88 -19.85
N VAL A 437 -28.26 -4.28 -18.70
CA VAL A 437 -29.68 -4.14 -18.36
C VAL A 437 -29.92 -3.20 -17.17
N PRO A 438 -31.12 -2.61 -17.05
CA PRO A 438 -31.49 -1.81 -15.88
C PRO A 438 -31.41 -2.59 -14.56
N PRO A 439 -31.19 -1.91 -13.43
CA PRO A 439 -31.27 -2.51 -12.10
C PRO A 439 -32.72 -2.87 -11.73
N PRO A 440 -32.94 -3.78 -10.77
CA PRO A 440 -34.24 -3.91 -10.13
C PRO A 440 -34.58 -2.65 -9.30
N LYS A 441 -35.85 -2.45 -8.97
CA LYS A 441 -36.28 -1.30 -8.14
C LYS A 441 -35.67 -1.27 -6.74
N ASN A 442 -35.42 -2.45 -6.16
CA ASN A 442 -34.83 -2.60 -4.84
C ASN A 442 -33.42 -3.20 -4.99
N VAL A 443 -32.42 -2.51 -4.44
CA VAL A 443 -31.02 -2.97 -4.34
C VAL A 443 -30.49 -2.84 -2.89
N THR A 444 -31.40 -2.84 -1.92
CA THR A 444 -31.09 -2.54 -0.50
C THR A 444 -30.15 -3.57 0.13
N SER A 445 -30.22 -4.84 -0.29
CA SER A 445 -29.29 -5.90 0.11
C SER A 445 -27.84 -5.51 -0.17
N TRP A 446 -27.56 -4.94 -1.35
CA TRP A 446 -26.24 -4.47 -1.73
C TRP A 446 -25.77 -3.31 -0.85
N PHE A 447 -26.63 -2.32 -0.60
CA PHE A 447 -26.29 -1.14 0.21
C PHE A 447 -26.15 -1.43 1.71
N THR A 448 -26.67 -2.57 2.18
CA THR A 448 -26.61 -3.03 3.58
C THR A 448 -25.66 -4.21 3.79
N SER A 449 -24.89 -4.60 2.78
CA SER A 449 -23.96 -5.74 2.82
C SER A 449 -24.61 -7.06 3.29
N LYS A 450 -25.80 -7.35 2.74
CA LYS A 450 -26.55 -8.60 2.98
C LYS A 450 -26.47 -9.56 1.80
N GLY A 451 -26.41 -10.85 2.12
CA GLY A 451 -26.29 -11.94 1.15
C GLY A 451 -25.29 -12.98 1.65
N LEU A 452 -24.38 -13.39 0.77
CA LEU A 452 -23.40 -14.46 1.00
C LEU A 452 -22.00 -13.91 1.29
N GLY A 453 -21.23 -14.65 2.09
CA GLY A 453 -19.88 -14.28 2.53
C GLY A 453 -19.86 -13.60 3.90
N LYS A 454 -18.89 -12.72 4.12
CA LYS A 454 -18.77 -11.91 5.34
C LYS A 454 -19.76 -10.74 5.25
N ALA A 455 -21.02 -11.01 5.54
CA ALA A 455 -22.11 -10.02 5.61
C ALA A 455 -22.04 -9.19 6.91
N LEU A 456 -22.77 -8.06 6.95
CA LEU A 456 -23.00 -7.31 8.20
C LEU A 456 -24.09 -7.96 9.06
N ASP A 457 -23.98 -7.79 10.38
CA ASP A 457 -25.01 -8.25 11.33
C ASP A 457 -26.24 -7.32 11.36
N GLU A 458 -27.35 -7.80 11.93
CA GLU A 458 -28.64 -7.09 11.89
C GLU A 458 -28.60 -5.72 12.59
N VAL A 459 -27.67 -5.52 13.52
CA VAL A 459 -27.50 -4.25 14.25
C VAL A 459 -26.71 -3.25 13.39
N THR A 460 -25.54 -3.65 12.89
CA THR A 460 -24.64 -2.78 12.11
C THR A 460 -25.25 -2.37 10.78
N VAL A 461 -26.09 -3.23 10.18
CA VAL A 461 -26.94 -2.93 9.01
C VAL A 461 -27.74 -1.63 9.15
N THR A 462 -28.12 -1.23 10.37
CA THR A 462 -28.92 -0.02 10.60
C THR A 462 -28.10 1.28 10.64
N ILE A 463 -26.78 1.19 10.64
CA ILE A 463 -25.87 2.33 10.78
C ILE A 463 -25.46 2.84 9.39
N PRO A 464 -25.88 4.05 8.96
CA PRO A 464 -25.52 4.56 7.64
C PRO A 464 -24.01 4.80 7.51
N HIS A 465 -23.39 4.30 6.44
CA HIS A 465 -21.95 4.53 6.19
C HIS A 465 -21.68 6.02 5.87
N ASP A 466 -20.51 6.52 6.25
CA ASP A 466 -20.15 7.94 6.09
C ASP A 466 -19.92 8.29 4.62
N ILE A 467 -19.32 7.35 3.88
CA ILE A 467 -19.04 7.43 2.45
C ILE A 467 -19.58 6.16 1.77
N TYR A 468 -20.33 6.33 0.68
CA TYR A 468 -20.70 5.25 -0.23
C TYR A 468 -20.00 5.43 -1.59
N VAL A 469 -19.38 4.37 -2.08
CA VAL A 469 -18.70 4.34 -3.39
C VAL A 469 -19.30 3.23 -4.24
N PHE A 470 -19.87 3.58 -5.39
CA PHE A 470 -20.52 2.64 -6.30
C PHE A 470 -19.77 2.53 -7.61
N GLY A 471 -19.07 1.41 -7.81
CA GLY A 471 -18.54 0.99 -9.10
C GLY A 471 -19.57 0.16 -9.87
N THR A 472 -19.77 0.49 -11.14
CA THR A 472 -20.56 -0.35 -12.05
C THR A 472 -19.85 -0.55 -13.37
N GLN A 473 -20.06 -1.70 -14.00
CA GLN A 473 -19.57 -2.02 -15.34
C GLN A 473 -20.73 -2.54 -16.20
N GLU A 474 -20.65 -2.37 -17.52
CA GLU A 474 -21.78 -2.61 -18.44
C GLU A 474 -23.09 -1.93 -17.98
N ASN A 475 -22.98 -0.78 -17.31
CA ASN A 475 -24.11 0.03 -16.88
C ASN A 475 -24.68 0.86 -18.06
N SER A 476 -25.88 0.50 -18.49
CA SER A 476 -26.62 1.15 -19.59
C SER A 476 -27.52 2.33 -19.15
N VAL A 477 -27.66 2.58 -17.85
CA VAL A 477 -28.46 3.68 -17.27
C VAL A 477 -27.75 5.02 -17.47
N GLY A 478 -28.46 6.11 -17.74
CA GLY A 478 -27.84 7.44 -17.92
C GLY A 478 -27.18 7.96 -16.64
N ASP A 479 -26.08 8.72 -16.73
CA ASP A 479 -25.29 9.13 -15.54
C ASP A 479 -26.13 9.86 -14.48
N ARG A 480 -26.98 10.81 -14.88
CA ARG A 480 -27.91 11.50 -13.96
C ARG A 480 -28.93 10.54 -13.34
N GLU A 481 -29.53 9.69 -14.17
CA GLU A 481 -30.56 8.72 -13.75
C GLU A 481 -29.98 7.70 -12.76
N TRP A 482 -28.77 7.19 -13.01
CA TRP A 482 -28.07 6.31 -12.09
C TRP A 482 -27.74 7.02 -10.77
N LEU A 483 -27.29 8.28 -10.81
CA LEU A 483 -27.02 9.04 -9.60
C LEU A 483 -28.29 9.34 -8.78
N ASP A 484 -29.41 9.66 -9.44
CA ASP A 484 -30.68 9.90 -8.77
C ASP A 484 -31.31 8.61 -8.21
N LEU A 485 -31.12 7.45 -8.87
CA LEU A 485 -31.45 6.13 -8.31
C LEU A 485 -30.64 5.81 -7.05
N LEU A 486 -29.32 6.02 -7.07
CA LEU A 486 -28.45 5.83 -5.89
C LEU A 486 -28.87 6.74 -4.73
N ARG A 487 -29.18 8.01 -5.01
CA ARG A 487 -29.64 8.97 -3.99
C ARG A 487 -31.02 8.61 -3.45
N GLY A 488 -31.94 8.17 -4.30
CA GLY A 488 -33.26 7.68 -3.89
C GLY A 488 -33.15 6.47 -2.95
N GLY A 489 -32.45 5.42 -3.36
CA GLY A 489 -32.28 4.21 -2.54
C GLY A 489 -31.55 4.45 -1.22
N LEU A 490 -30.56 5.36 -1.17
CA LEU A 490 -29.93 5.76 0.09
C LEU A 490 -30.89 6.58 0.98
N LYS A 491 -31.71 7.47 0.41
CA LYS A 491 -32.71 8.23 1.16
C LYS A 491 -33.82 7.33 1.72
N GLU A 492 -34.27 6.34 0.96
CA GLU A 492 -35.23 5.32 1.40
C GLU A 492 -34.66 4.42 2.52
N LEU A 493 -33.36 4.08 2.46
CA LEU A 493 -32.69 3.24 3.47
C LEU A 493 -32.34 3.99 4.77
N THR A 494 -31.92 5.26 4.68
CA THR A 494 -31.24 5.95 5.80
C THR A 494 -31.95 7.20 6.30
N ASP A 495 -32.98 7.67 5.60
CA ASP A 495 -33.57 9.02 5.72
C ASP A 495 -32.58 10.20 5.52
N LEU A 496 -31.36 9.97 5.03
CA LEU A 496 -30.35 11.01 4.79
C LEU A 496 -30.26 11.42 3.31
N ASP A 497 -30.23 12.73 3.05
CA ASP A 497 -30.06 13.30 1.71
C ASP A 497 -28.58 13.33 1.28
N TYR A 498 -28.02 12.13 1.05
CA TYR A 498 -26.62 11.91 0.67
C TYR A 498 -26.13 12.81 -0.48
N ARG A 499 -24.93 13.36 -0.30
CA ARG A 499 -24.34 14.39 -1.17
C ARG A 499 -23.36 13.77 -2.16
N PRO A 500 -23.54 13.94 -3.49
CA PRO A 500 -22.59 13.46 -4.46
C PRO A 500 -21.31 14.31 -4.44
N ILE A 501 -20.17 13.66 -4.20
CA ILE A 501 -18.85 14.29 -4.20
C ILE A 501 -18.25 14.31 -5.61
N ALA A 502 -18.36 13.18 -6.31
CA ALA A 502 -17.92 13.06 -7.70
C ALA A 502 -18.62 11.90 -8.39
N MET A 503 -18.70 12.00 -9.71
CA MET A 503 -19.07 10.90 -10.59
C MET A 503 -18.13 10.92 -11.80
N GLN A 504 -17.70 9.75 -12.27
CA GLN A 504 -16.89 9.62 -13.47
C GLN A 504 -17.35 8.40 -14.27
N SER A 505 -17.64 8.61 -15.55
CA SER A 505 -17.97 7.57 -16.52
C SER A 505 -16.89 7.45 -17.59
N LEU A 506 -16.77 6.25 -18.15
CA LEU A 506 -16.03 5.92 -19.35
C LEU A 506 -16.82 4.80 -20.04
N TRP A 507 -17.58 5.16 -21.08
CA TRP A 507 -18.54 4.22 -21.69
C TRP A 507 -19.50 3.68 -20.60
N ASN A 508 -19.69 2.36 -20.53
CA ASN A 508 -20.55 1.71 -19.55
C ASN A 508 -19.83 1.41 -18.21
N ILE A 509 -18.61 1.91 -18.00
CA ILE A 509 -17.85 1.81 -16.74
C ILE A 509 -18.06 3.12 -15.97
N LYS A 510 -18.60 3.06 -14.74
CA LYS A 510 -18.99 4.26 -13.98
C LYS A 510 -18.61 4.13 -12.52
N VAL A 511 -18.17 5.22 -11.89
CA VAL A 511 -17.99 5.33 -10.44
C VAL A 511 -18.73 6.56 -9.93
N ALA A 512 -19.42 6.42 -8.80
CA ALA A 512 -20.04 7.51 -8.06
C ALA A 512 -19.61 7.46 -6.59
N VAL A 513 -19.30 8.62 -6.00
CA VAL A 513 -19.01 8.78 -4.57
C VAL A 513 -20.05 9.69 -3.95
N LEU A 514 -20.70 9.21 -2.88
CA LEU A 514 -21.68 9.95 -2.09
C LEU A 514 -21.26 9.97 -0.62
N VAL A 515 -21.60 11.04 0.10
CA VAL A 515 -21.22 11.26 1.50
C VAL A 515 -22.40 11.74 2.34
N LYS A 516 -22.40 11.46 3.66
CA LYS A 516 -23.35 12.08 4.59
C LYS A 516 -23.29 13.62 4.51
N PRO A 517 -24.43 14.34 4.63
CA PRO A 517 -24.46 15.81 4.54
C PRO A 517 -23.49 16.54 5.48
N GLU A 518 -23.28 16.01 6.68
CA GLU A 518 -22.37 16.55 7.70
C GLU A 518 -20.90 16.58 7.28
N HIS A 519 -20.43 15.59 6.51
CA HIS A 519 -19.04 15.57 6.06
C HIS A 519 -18.79 16.34 4.75
N GLU A 520 -19.82 16.93 4.11
CA GLU A 520 -19.65 17.74 2.89
C GLU A 520 -18.57 18.83 3.09
N ASN A 521 -18.49 19.39 4.30
CA ASN A 521 -17.51 20.40 4.70
C ASN A 521 -16.09 19.87 5.01
N ARG A 522 -15.91 18.55 5.14
CA ARG A 522 -14.64 17.86 5.43
C ARG A 522 -13.94 17.39 4.14
N ILE A 523 -14.68 17.31 3.02
CA ILE A 523 -14.15 16.89 1.73
C ILE A 523 -13.45 18.06 1.01
N SER A 524 -12.25 17.81 0.48
CA SER A 524 -11.54 18.77 -0.38
C SER A 524 -10.66 18.07 -1.44
N HIS A 525 -10.08 18.84 -2.36
CA HIS A 525 -9.13 18.34 -3.38
C HIS A 525 -9.69 17.20 -4.26
N VAL A 526 -11.00 17.24 -4.54
CA VAL A 526 -11.69 16.27 -5.40
C VAL A 526 -11.08 16.25 -6.81
N SER A 527 -10.76 15.06 -7.29
CA SER A 527 -10.16 14.81 -8.61
C SER A 527 -10.76 13.55 -9.23
N THR A 528 -10.96 13.54 -10.55
CA THR A 528 -11.42 12.37 -11.32
C THR A 528 -10.49 12.08 -12.49
N SER A 529 -10.46 10.83 -12.96
CA SER A 529 -9.66 10.41 -14.11
C SER A 529 -10.24 9.13 -14.74
N SER A 530 -9.85 8.83 -15.98
CA SER A 530 -10.19 7.59 -16.67
C SER A 530 -9.06 7.12 -17.59
N VAL A 531 -8.88 5.80 -17.74
CA VAL A 531 -7.91 5.18 -18.65
C VAL A 531 -8.63 4.15 -19.53
N LYS A 532 -8.33 4.12 -20.83
CA LYS A 532 -8.84 3.12 -21.77
C LYS A 532 -7.83 1.99 -21.94
N THR A 533 -8.29 0.74 -21.97
CA THR A 533 -7.43 -0.45 -22.14
C THR A 533 -8.04 -1.50 -23.07
N GLY A 534 -9.03 -1.11 -23.90
CA GLY A 534 -9.66 -1.94 -24.91
C GLY A 534 -8.73 -2.30 -26.09
N ILE A 535 -9.32 -2.60 -27.25
CA ILE A 535 -8.55 -2.93 -28.46
C ILE A 535 -7.62 -1.77 -28.80
N ALA A 536 -6.33 -2.05 -29.01
CA ALA A 536 -5.25 -1.08 -29.21
C ALA A 536 -5.21 0.07 -28.17
N ASN A 537 -5.75 -0.14 -26.95
CA ASN A 537 -5.98 0.88 -25.93
C ASN A 537 -6.85 2.10 -26.37
N THR A 538 -7.53 2.03 -27.53
CA THR A 538 -8.34 3.15 -28.08
C THR A 538 -9.83 3.08 -27.74
N LEU A 539 -10.41 1.87 -27.65
CA LEU A 539 -11.81 1.67 -27.27
C LEU A 539 -11.99 1.72 -25.75
N GLY A 540 -13.08 2.38 -25.31
CA GLY A 540 -13.38 2.62 -23.89
C GLY A 540 -14.26 1.56 -23.21
N ASN A 541 -14.63 0.48 -23.90
CA ASN A 541 -15.43 -0.61 -23.32
C ASN A 541 -14.67 -1.48 -22.31
N LYS A 542 -13.34 -1.29 -22.19
CA LYS A 542 -12.46 -1.84 -21.16
C LYS A 542 -11.49 -0.76 -20.72
N GLY A 543 -11.17 -0.71 -19.43
CA GLY A 543 -10.43 0.39 -18.83
C GLY A 543 -10.82 0.64 -17.38
N ALA A 544 -10.55 1.85 -16.89
CA ALA A 544 -10.88 2.29 -15.54
C ALA A 544 -11.42 3.72 -15.50
N VAL A 545 -12.18 3.99 -14.45
CA VAL A 545 -12.56 5.31 -13.96
C VAL A 545 -12.16 5.40 -12.49
N GLY A 546 -11.85 6.60 -12.01
CA GLY A 546 -11.55 6.78 -10.60
C GLY A 546 -11.79 8.17 -10.07
N VAL A 547 -11.88 8.24 -8.75
CA VAL A 547 -12.14 9.43 -7.94
C VAL A 547 -11.10 9.46 -6.82
N SER A 548 -10.61 10.64 -6.45
CA SER A 548 -9.82 10.85 -5.24
C SER A 548 -10.17 12.17 -4.57
N PHE A 549 -9.97 12.25 -3.25
CA PHE A 549 -10.19 13.45 -2.45
C PHE A 549 -9.45 13.36 -1.11
N MET A 550 -9.37 14.48 -0.40
CA MET A 550 -9.01 14.55 1.01
C MET A 550 -10.29 14.49 1.85
N PHE A 551 -10.34 13.60 2.84
CA PHE A 551 -11.26 13.71 3.98
C PHE A 551 -10.42 14.22 5.16
N ASN A 552 -10.65 15.46 5.58
CA ASN A 552 -9.79 16.15 6.56
C ASN A 552 -8.29 16.06 6.18
N GLY A 553 -7.46 15.40 7.01
CA GLY A 553 -6.02 15.20 6.75
C GLY A 553 -5.68 13.93 5.97
N THR A 554 -6.64 13.02 5.78
CA THR A 554 -6.44 11.70 5.15
C THR A 554 -6.81 11.72 3.67
N SER A 555 -5.96 11.15 2.81
CA SER A 555 -6.21 11.09 1.36
C SER A 555 -6.76 9.74 0.92
N PHE A 556 -7.83 9.79 0.11
CA PHE A 556 -8.55 8.63 -0.41
C PHE A 556 -8.47 8.58 -1.93
N GLY A 557 -8.25 7.37 -2.48
CA GLY A 557 -8.37 7.06 -3.90
C GLY A 557 -9.28 5.86 -4.13
N PHE A 558 -10.12 5.93 -5.15
CA PHE A 558 -11.06 4.89 -5.55
C PHE A 558 -10.95 4.64 -7.05
N VAL A 559 -10.71 3.39 -7.45
CA VAL A 559 -10.58 2.97 -8.85
C VAL A 559 -11.58 1.87 -9.15
N ASN A 560 -12.51 2.12 -10.07
CA ASN A 560 -13.38 1.11 -10.66
C ASN A 560 -12.85 0.75 -12.06
N CYS A 561 -12.69 -0.54 -12.36
CA CYS A 561 -12.33 -0.98 -13.71
C CYS A 561 -13.20 -2.11 -14.28
N HIS A 562 -13.06 -2.30 -15.59
CA HIS A 562 -13.52 -3.48 -16.32
C HIS A 562 -12.34 -3.99 -17.16
N LEU A 563 -11.70 -5.07 -16.71
CA LEU A 563 -10.50 -5.63 -17.36
C LEU A 563 -10.85 -6.65 -18.45
N THR A 564 -9.86 -7.04 -19.28
CA THR A 564 -10.08 -7.93 -20.42
C THR A 564 -10.67 -9.28 -20.00
N SER A 565 -11.85 -9.61 -20.54
CA SER A 565 -12.59 -10.84 -20.26
C SER A 565 -12.00 -12.08 -20.94
N GLY A 566 -11.99 -13.21 -20.23
CA GLY A 566 -11.75 -14.55 -20.79
C GLY A 566 -10.63 -15.32 -20.11
N ASN A 567 -10.83 -16.62 -19.86
CA ASN A 567 -9.91 -17.50 -19.13
C ASN A 567 -8.46 -17.39 -19.66
N GLU A 568 -8.29 -17.40 -20.98
CA GLU A 568 -7.02 -17.32 -21.70
C GLU A 568 -6.30 -15.96 -21.64
N LYS A 569 -6.94 -14.90 -21.10
CA LYS A 569 -6.48 -13.50 -21.23
C LYS A 569 -5.82 -12.91 -19.97
N THR A 570 -5.28 -13.76 -19.10
CA THR A 570 -4.61 -13.38 -17.84
C THR A 570 -3.51 -12.34 -18.05
N THR A 571 -2.56 -12.58 -18.98
CA THR A 571 -1.49 -11.62 -19.29
C THR A 571 -2.03 -10.26 -19.74
N ARG A 572 -3.13 -10.24 -20.50
CA ARG A 572 -3.77 -8.99 -20.93
C ARG A 572 -4.48 -8.26 -19.79
N ARG A 573 -5.05 -8.96 -18.80
CA ARG A 573 -5.55 -8.35 -17.54
C ARG A 573 -4.40 -7.73 -16.74
N ASN A 574 -3.27 -8.43 -16.62
CA ASN A 574 -2.08 -7.91 -15.96
C ASN A 574 -1.58 -6.62 -16.64
N GLN A 575 -1.51 -6.61 -17.98
CA GLN A 575 -1.16 -5.39 -18.73
C GLN A 575 -2.20 -4.28 -18.52
N ASN A 576 -3.51 -4.59 -18.51
CA ASN A 576 -4.54 -3.58 -18.22
C ASN A 576 -4.36 -2.97 -16.82
N TYR A 577 -4.03 -3.77 -15.80
CA TYR A 577 -3.69 -3.26 -14.46
C TYR A 577 -2.48 -2.32 -14.50
N LEU A 578 -1.40 -2.69 -15.18
CA LEU A 578 -0.21 -1.84 -15.32
C LEU A 578 -0.49 -0.54 -16.09
N ASP A 579 -1.26 -0.61 -17.18
CA ASP A 579 -1.70 0.56 -17.96
C ASP A 579 -2.50 1.54 -17.06
N ILE A 580 -3.48 1.03 -16.29
CA ILE A 580 -4.28 1.85 -15.38
C ILE A 580 -3.41 2.45 -14.27
N LEU A 581 -2.55 1.65 -13.63
CA LEU A 581 -1.66 2.07 -12.54
C LEU A 581 -0.75 3.24 -12.97
N ARG A 582 -0.22 3.17 -14.20
CA ARG A 582 0.72 4.15 -14.76
C ARG A 582 0.02 5.40 -15.31
N LEU A 583 -1.16 5.27 -15.90
CA LEU A 583 -1.82 6.34 -16.67
C LEU A 583 -2.96 7.07 -15.93
N LEU A 584 -3.52 6.51 -14.85
CA LEU A 584 -4.67 7.10 -14.16
C LEU A 584 -4.24 8.31 -13.32
N SER A 585 -4.56 9.52 -13.79
CA SER A 585 -4.07 10.79 -13.24
C SER A 585 -4.91 11.30 -12.06
N LEU A 586 -4.80 10.62 -10.91
CA LEU A 586 -5.49 11.00 -9.66
C LEU A 586 -4.54 11.62 -8.62
N GLY A 587 -5.13 12.32 -7.64
CA GLY A 587 -4.43 12.86 -6.48
C GLY A 587 -3.59 14.12 -6.74
N ASP A 588 -2.59 14.32 -5.87
CA ASP A 588 -1.71 15.49 -5.92
C ASP A 588 -0.76 15.43 -7.13
N ARG A 589 -0.64 16.54 -7.86
CA ARG A 589 0.20 16.65 -9.06
C ARG A 589 1.67 16.93 -8.74
N GLN A 590 1.99 17.34 -7.52
CA GLN A 590 3.37 17.43 -7.01
C GLN A 590 3.93 16.03 -6.71
N LEU A 591 3.08 15.02 -6.50
CA LEU A 591 3.44 13.61 -6.38
C LEU A 591 3.54 12.89 -7.75
N SER A 592 3.88 13.60 -8.82
CA SER A 592 3.96 13.02 -10.18
C SER A 592 5.04 11.96 -10.34
N ALA A 593 6.03 11.91 -9.44
CA ALA A 593 7.07 10.88 -9.38
C ALA A 593 6.57 9.52 -8.83
N PHE A 594 5.36 9.48 -8.27
CA PHE A 594 4.75 8.28 -7.68
C PHE A 594 3.58 7.84 -8.55
N ASP A 595 3.40 6.52 -8.75
CA ASP A 595 2.14 5.99 -9.28
C ASP A 595 1.00 6.07 -8.24
N ILE A 596 -0.24 5.82 -8.66
CA ILE A 596 -1.41 5.96 -7.77
C ILE A 596 -1.33 5.08 -6.52
N SER A 597 -0.56 3.98 -6.54
CA SER A 597 -0.44 3.05 -5.41
C SER A 597 0.36 3.59 -4.23
N LEU A 598 0.93 4.80 -4.33
CA LEU A 598 1.59 5.52 -3.25
C LEU A 598 1.10 6.96 -3.04
N ARG A 599 0.09 7.43 -3.79
CA ARG A 599 -0.45 8.82 -3.66
C ARG A 599 -1.52 9.01 -2.58
N PHE A 600 -2.05 7.93 -2.01
CA PHE A 600 -3.20 7.98 -1.10
C PHE A 600 -2.92 7.24 0.20
N THR A 601 -3.37 7.81 1.32
CA THR A 601 -3.38 7.13 2.63
C THR A 601 -4.16 5.82 2.56
N HIS A 602 -5.27 5.82 1.80
CA HIS A 602 -6.05 4.63 1.44
C HIS A 602 -6.40 4.65 -0.06
N LEU A 603 -5.90 3.68 -0.81
CA LEU A 603 -6.30 3.39 -2.19
C LEU A 603 -7.15 2.13 -2.22
N PHE A 604 -8.38 2.25 -2.72
CA PHE A 604 -9.26 1.13 -3.02
C PHE A 604 -9.34 0.91 -4.52
N TRP A 605 -9.21 -0.34 -4.95
CA TRP A 605 -9.29 -0.75 -6.35
C TRP A 605 -10.25 -1.94 -6.46
N PHE A 606 -11.32 -1.74 -7.22
CA PHE A 606 -12.44 -2.67 -7.37
C PHE A 606 -12.90 -2.71 -8.82
N GLY A 607 -13.76 -3.67 -9.14
CA GLY A 607 -14.38 -3.75 -10.46
C GLY A 607 -14.68 -5.16 -10.91
N ASP A 608 -15.07 -5.28 -12.18
CA ASP A 608 -15.01 -6.54 -12.92
C ASP A 608 -13.56 -6.74 -13.40
N LEU A 609 -12.76 -7.37 -12.55
CA LEU A 609 -11.38 -7.69 -12.82
C LEU A 609 -11.25 -8.87 -13.80
N ASN A 610 -12.34 -9.61 -14.05
CA ASN A 610 -12.49 -10.64 -15.07
C ASN A 610 -11.48 -11.82 -15.03
N TYR A 611 -10.73 -11.96 -13.92
CA TYR A 611 -9.92 -13.14 -13.62
C TYR A 611 -10.83 -14.36 -13.40
N ARG A 612 -10.30 -15.56 -13.70
CA ARG A 612 -11.08 -16.79 -13.80
C ARG A 612 -10.50 -17.91 -12.95
N LEU A 613 -11.28 -18.96 -12.76
CA LEU A 613 -10.78 -20.24 -12.26
C LEU A 613 -10.11 -21.03 -13.39
N ASP A 614 -8.97 -21.63 -13.08
CA ASP A 614 -8.19 -22.48 -13.98
C ASP A 614 -8.42 -23.97 -13.62
N MET A 615 -9.67 -24.42 -13.78
CA MET A 615 -10.16 -25.76 -13.39
C MET A 615 -11.36 -26.16 -14.26
N ASP A 616 -11.62 -27.46 -14.36
CA ASP A 616 -12.72 -28.01 -15.14
C ASP A 616 -14.11 -27.75 -14.54
N ILE A 617 -15.10 -27.54 -15.41
CA ILE A 617 -16.46 -27.11 -15.01
C ILE A 617 -17.16 -28.09 -14.04
N GLN A 618 -16.94 -29.39 -14.21
CA GLN A 618 -17.57 -30.40 -13.35
C GLN A 618 -17.01 -30.37 -11.92
N GLU A 619 -15.71 -30.14 -11.77
CA GLU A 619 -15.07 -29.99 -10.46
C GLU A 619 -15.54 -28.71 -9.78
N ILE A 620 -15.55 -27.59 -10.51
CA ILE A 620 -16.02 -26.29 -10.01
C ILE A 620 -17.46 -26.39 -9.48
N LEU A 621 -18.38 -26.98 -10.24
CA LEU A 621 -19.79 -27.13 -9.82
C LEU A 621 -19.94 -28.09 -8.63
N ASN A 622 -19.11 -29.14 -8.52
CA ASN A 622 -19.10 -30.05 -7.39
C ASN A 622 -18.56 -29.40 -6.10
N TYR A 623 -17.54 -28.54 -6.18
CA TYR A 623 -17.05 -27.77 -5.03
C TYR A 623 -18.05 -26.68 -4.61
N ILE A 624 -18.67 -25.97 -5.56
CA ILE A 624 -19.70 -24.95 -5.28
C ILE A 624 -20.91 -25.57 -4.57
N SER A 625 -21.41 -26.73 -5.02
CA SER A 625 -22.59 -27.36 -4.41
C SER A 625 -22.37 -27.81 -2.95
N ARG A 626 -21.11 -28.09 -2.58
CA ARG A 626 -20.66 -28.38 -1.20
C ARG A 626 -20.34 -27.12 -0.39
N ARG A 627 -20.28 -25.94 -1.03
CA ARG A 627 -19.73 -24.67 -0.50
C ARG A 627 -18.25 -24.77 -0.10
N GLU A 628 -17.51 -25.67 -0.73
CA GLU A 628 -16.06 -25.87 -0.56
C GLU A 628 -15.29 -24.89 -1.47
N PHE A 629 -15.20 -23.61 -1.08
CA PHE A 629 -14.57 -22.59 -1.94
C PHE A 629 -13.04 -22.60 -1.93
N GLU A 630 -12.40 -23.06 -0.86
CA GLU A 630 -10.93 -23.07 -0.68
C GLU A 630 -10.16 -23.81 -1.82
N PRO A 631 -10.57 -25.01 -2.30
CA PRO A 631 -9.96 -25.64 -3.48
C PRO A 631 -10.03 -24.78 -4.75
N LEU A 632 -11.07 -23.96 -4.89
CA LEU A 632 -11.27 -23.07 -6.04
C LEU A 632 -10.42 -21.79 -5.92
N LEU A 633 -10.28 -21.24 -4.72
CA LEU A 633 -9.49 -20.03 -4.48
C LEU A 633 -8.00 -20.23 -4.73
N ARG A 634 -7.50 -21.46 -4.65
CA ARG A 634 -6.13 -21.86 -5.03
C ARG A 634 -5.90 -21.87 -6.54
N VAL A 635 -6.95 -21.95 -7.35
CA VAL A 635 -6.90 -21.88 -8.84
C VAL A 635 -7.48 -20.57 -9.39
N ASP A 636 -7.79 -19.60 -8.51
CA ASP A 636 -8.17 -18.26 -8.91
C ASP A 636 -6.97 -17.52 -9.50
N GLN A 637 -7.10 -17.09 -10.76
CA GLN A 637 -6.01 -16.46 -11.49
C GLN A 637 -5.56 -15.12 -10.88
N LEU A 638 -6.41 -14.40 -10.12
CA LEU A 638 -5.97 -13.17 -9.44
C LEU A 638 -5.07 -13.50 -8.24
N ASN A 639 -5.47 -14.47 -7.42
CA ASN A 639 -4.65 -14.98 -6.31
C ASN A 639 -3.30 -15.49 -6.82
N LEU A 640 -3.30 -16.34 -7.85
CA LEU A 640 -2.08 -16.91 -8.44
C LEU A 640 -1.14 -15.87 -9.06
N GLU A 641 -1.65 -14.79 -9.67
CA GLU A 641 -0.79 -13.75 -10.27
C GLU A 641 -0.35 -12.68 -9.25
N ARG A 642 -1.09 -12.52 -8.13
CA ARG A 642 -0.65 -11.77 -6.93
C ARG A 642 0.50 -12.48 -6.22
N GLU A 643 0.39 -13.79 -6.00
CA GLU A 643 1.44 -14.62 -5.38
C GLU A 643 2.74 -14.58 -6.21
N LYS A 644 2.64 -14.57 -7.55
CA LYS A 644 3.77 -14.38 -8.47
C LYS A 644 4.26 -12.92 -8.57
N HIS A 645 3.73 -12.01 -7.75
CA HIS A 645 4.09 -10.58 -7.68
C HIS A 645 3.92 -9.81 -9.00
N LYS A 646 3.05 -10.27 -9.91
CA LYS A 646 2.83 -9.67 -11.24
C LYS A 646 1.79 -8.54 -11.24
N VAL A 647 0.83 -8.58 -10.33
CA VAL A 647 -0.30 -7.64 -10.24
C VAL A 647 -0.66 -7.35 -8.79
N PHE A 648 -1.28 -6.20 -8.55
CA PHE A 648 -1.76 -5.76 -7.22
C PHE A 648 -0.70 -5.91 -6.12
N LEU A 649 0.55 -5.54 -6.44
CA LEU A 649 1.71 -5.66 -5.55
C LEU A 649 1.47 -4.92 -4.22
N ARG A 650 1.51 -5.67 -3.11
CA ARG A 650 1.24 -5.19 -1.75
C ARG A 650 -0.18 -4.62 -1.54
N PHE A 651 -1.18 -5.09 -2.29
CA PHE A 651 -2.60 -4.88 -1.99
C PHE A 651 -3.17 -6.04 -1.16
N SER A 652 -3.95 -5.68 -0.15
CA SER A 652 -4.82 -6.59 0.61
C SER A 652 -6.11 -6.87 -0.16
N GLU A 653 -6.67 -8.04 0.11
CA GLU A 653 -8.04 -8.46 -0.21
C GLU A 653 -8.54 -9.24 1.00
N GLU A 654 -9.84 -9.19 1.28
CA GLU A 654 -10.46 -9.93 2.39
C GLU A 654 -10.77 -11.38 1.99
N GLU A 655 -10.87 -12.29 2.96
CA GLU A 655 -11.16 -13.71 2.71
C GLU A 655 -12.50 -13.92 1.98
N ILE A 656 -12.44 -14.60 0.83
CA ILE A 656 -13.61 -14.86 -0.02
C ILE A 656 -14.40 -16.05 0.52
N SER A 657 -15.45 -15.74 1.28
CA SER A 657 -16.39 -16.71 1.88
C SER A 657 -17.71 -16.82 1.10
N PHE A 658 -17.80 -16.21 -0.08
CA PHE A 658 -18.98 -16.18 -0.96
C PHE A 658 -18.75 -16.96 -2.26
N PRO A 659 -19.78 -17.54 -2.90
CA PRO A 659 -19.62 -18.30 -4.13
C PRO A 659 -19.22 -17.39 -5.33
N PRO A 660 -18.72 -17.97 -6.43
CA PRO A 660 -18.34 -17.21 -7.61
C PRO A 660 -19.46 -16.31 -8.16
N THR A 661 -19.15 -15.03 -8.38
CA THR A 661 -20.13 -13.97 -8.70
C THR A 661 -20.63 -14.02 -10.14
N TYR A 662 -19.83 -14.63 -11.02
CA TYR A 662 -20.09 -14.87 -12.43
C TYR A 662 -19.98 -16.38 -12.71
N ARG A 663 -20.69 -16.98 -13.66
CA ARG A 663 -21.73 -16.41 -14.53
C ARG A 663 -23.08 -17.05 -14.20
N TYR A 664 -24.03 -16.28 -13.69
CA TYR A 664 -25.38 -16.78 -13.39
C TYR A 664 -26.31 -16.75 -14.61
N GLU A 665 -27.38 -17.53 -14.56
CA GLU A 665 -28.58 -17.24 -15.35
C GLU A 665 -29.30 -15.99 -14.80
N ARG A 666 -30.06 -15.28 -15.65
CA ARG A 666 -30.76 -14.05 -15.25
C ARG A 666 -32.16 -14.42 -14.73
N GLY A 667 -32.54 -13.84 -13.59
CA GLY A 667 -33.80 -14.15 -12.89
C GLY A 667 -33.67 -15.16 -11.74
N SER A 668 -32.51 -15.80 -11.56
CA SER A 668 -32.23 -16.75 -10.47
C SER A 668 -30.73 -16.74 -10.11
N ARG A 669 -30.35 -17.26 -8.93
CA ARG A 669 -28.95 -17.58 -8.55
C ARG A 669 -28.71 -19.09 -8.39
N ASP A 670 -29.68 -19.92 -8.69
CA ASP A 670 -29.62 -21.38 -8.51
C ASP A 670 -28.72 -22.05 -9.57
N THR A 671 -28.61 -21.44 -10.75
CA THR A 671 -27.94 -22.01 -11.94
C THR A 671 -26.87 -21.08 -12.51
N TYR A 672 -25.71 -21.67 -12.84
CA TYR A 672 -24.62 -21.00 -13.55
C TYR A 672 -24.72 -21.20 -15.08
N ALA A 673 -24.71 -20.11 -15.85
CA ALA A 673 -24.82 -20.07 -17.30
C ALA A 673 -23.45 -20.30 -18.02
N TRP A 674 -22.82 -21.45 -17.76
CA TRP A 674 -21.43 -21.72 -18.16
C TRP A 674 -21.21 -21.99 -19.65
N HIS A 675 -22.22 -22.48 -20.39
CA HIS A 675 -22.18 -22.50 -21.85
C HIS A 675 -22.57 -21.13 -22.43
N LYS A 676 -21.70 -20.53 -23.25
CA LYS A 676 -22.04 -19.34 -24.05
C LYS A 676 -21.90 -19.64 -25.54
N GLN A 677 -23.03 -19.79 -26.22
CA GLN A 677 -23.06 -19.86 -27.69
C GLN A 677 -22.52 -18.55 -28.29
N LYS A 678 -21.76 -18.67 -29.37
CA LYS A 678 -21.32 -17.58 -30.25
C LYS A 678 -21.46 -18.04 -31.71
N PRO A 679 -21.45 -17.12 -32.70
CA PRO A 679 -21.32 -17.49 -34.11
C PRO A 679 -20.10 -18.37 -34.40
N THR A 680 -19.00 -18.16 -33.67
CA THR A 680 -17.75 -18.94 -33.75
C THR A 680 -17.76 -20.21 -32.86
N GLY A 681 -18.92 -20.82 -32.62
CA GLY A 681 -19.07 -22.01 -31.77
C GLY A 681 -19.33 -21.74 -30.28
N VAL A 682 -19.32 -22.81 -29.47
CA VAL A 682 -19.63 -22.75 -28.04
C VAL A 682 -18.39 -22.41 -27.23
N ARG A 683 -18.47 -21.36 -26.40
CA ARG A 683 -17.40 -20.97 -25.47
C ARG A 683 -17.82 -21.21 -24.02
N THR A 684 -17.11 -22.11 -23.35
CA THR A 684 -17.23 -22.29 -21.90
C THR A 684 -16.77 -21.03 -21.15
N ASN A 685 -17.55 -20.63 -20.17
CA ASN A 685 -17.23 -19.60 -19.18
C ASN A 685 -17.54 -20.20 -17.81
N VAL A 686 -16.55 -20.86 -17.21
CA VAL A 686 -16.71 -21.47 -15.88
C VAL A 686 -17.08 -20.41 -14.83
N PRO A 687 -17.75 -20.80 -13.73
CA PRO A 687 -17.94 -19.92 -12.58
C PRO A 687 -16.62 -19.30 -12.14
N SER A 688 -16.61 -18.02 -11.77
CA SER A 688 -15.41 -17.27 -11.39
C SER A 688 -15.73 -16.03 -10.54
N TRP A 689 -14.81 -15.69 -9.63
CA TRP A 689 -14.83 -14.42 -8.90
C TRP A 689 -14.25 -13.29 -9.77
N CYS A 690 -15.04 -12.88 -10.76
CA CYS A 690 -14.72 -11.77 -11.66
C CYS A 690 -14.77 -10.42 -10.93
N ASP A 691 -15.73 -10.25 -10.02
CA ASP A 691 -16.06 -9.01 -9.34
C ASP A 691 -15.34 -8.97 -7.97
N ARG A 692 -14.46 -7.98 -7.74
CA ARG A 692 -13.52 -7.97 -6.61
C ARG A 692 -13.33 -6.57 -6.00
N ILE A 693 -12.88 -6.52 -4.73
CA ILE A 693 -12.52 -5.31 -4.00
C ILE A 693 -11.19 -5.53 -3.27
N LEU A 694 -10.16 -4.76 -3.64
CA LEU A 694 -8.83 -4.77 -3.04
C LEU A 694 -8.48 -3.38 -2.49
N TRP A 695 -7.56 -3.32 -1.52
CA TRP A 695 -7.09 -2.05 -0.97
C TRP A 695 -5.59 -2.06 -0.67
N LYS A 696 -5.00 -0.86 -0.63
CA LYS A 696 -3.63 -0.61 -0.19
C LYS A 696 -3.60 0.67 0.63
N SER A 697 -3.08 0.59 1.84
CA SER A 697 -2.99 1.71 2.77
C SER A 697 -1.54 2.06 3.10
N TYR A 698 -1.29 3.26 3.60
CA TYR A 698 0.00 3.62 4.18
C TYR A 698 0.28 2.84 5.49
N PRO A 699 1.57 2.56 5.82
CA PRO A 699 1.93 1.83 7.03
C PRO A 699 1.44 2.53 8.31
N GLU A 700 1.16 1.74 9.34
CA GLU A 700 0.73 2.18 10.68
C GLU A 700 -0.60 2.97 10.74
N THR A 701 -1.36 2.98 9.65
CA THR A 701 -2.74 3.49 9.56
C THR A 701 -3.77 2.45 10.03
N HIS A 702 -4.95 2.90 10.48
CA HIS A 702 -6.06 2.03 10.86
C HIS A 702 -6.96 1.75 9.66
N ILE A 703 -7.14 0.47 9.31
CA ILE A 703 -8.16 0.02 8.37
C ILE A 703 -8.59 -1.41 8.73
N ILE A 704 -9.89 -1.65 8.84
CA ILE A 704 -10.49 -2.96 9.07
C ILE A 704 -11.57 -3.20 8.04
N CYS A 705 -11.58 -4.37 7.39
CA CYS A 705 -12.70 -4.81 6.56
C CYS A 705 -13.77 -5.42 7.45
N ASN A 706 -14.97 -4.83 7.46
CA ASN A 706 -16.09 -5.26 8.30
C ASN A 706 -17.02 -6.22 7.54
N SER A 707 -17.14 -6.08 6.22
CA SER A 707 -17.88 -7.01 5.36
C SER A 707 -17.20 -7.20 4.00
N TYR A 708 -17.22 -8.40 3.44
CA TYR A 708 -16.90 -8.69 2.04
C TYR A 708 -17.75 -9.86 1.55
N GLY A 709 -18.58 -9.64 0.55
CA GLY A 709 -19.62 -10.58 0.14
C GLY A 709 -20.37 -10.20 -1.13
N CYS A 710 -21.36 -11.00 -1.51
CA CYS A 710 -22.20 -10.76 -2.67
C CYS A 710 -23.69 -10.96 -2.39
N THR A 711 -24.56 -10.26 -3.12
CA THR A 711 -26.02 -10.37 -2.96
C THR A 711 -26.58 -11.55 -3.76
N ASP A 712 -27.54 -12.26 -3.18
CA ASP A 712 -28.26 -13.40 -3.77
C ASP A 712 -29.69 -13.08 -4.27
N ASP A 713 -30.23 -11.90 -3.94
CA ASP A 713 -31.57 -11.44 -4.37
C ASP A 713 -31.57 -10.58 -5.66
N ILE A 714 -30.45 -9.92 -5.98
CA ILE A 714 -30.32 -9.06 -7.19
C ILE A 714 -29.95 -9.90 -8.42
N VAL A 715 -30.99 -10.29 -9.18
CA VAL A 715 -30.89 -11.30 -10.26
C VAL A 715 -30.97 -10.77 -11.71
N THR A 716 -30.97 -9.45 -11.95
CA THR A 716 -31.14 -8.91 -13.32
C THR A 716 -29.93 -9.15 -14.23
N SER A 717 -28.72 -9.20 -13.67
CA SER A 717 -27.46 -9.43 -14.39
C SER A 717 -27.00 -10.88 -14.29
N ASP A 718 -26.16 -11.32 -15.24
CA ASP A 718 -25.39 -12.58 -15.15
C ASP A 718 -24.15 -12.48 -14.22
N HIS A 719 -23.99 -11.36 -13.53
CA HIS A 719 -23.16 -11.20 -12.32
C HIS A 719 -24.04 -10.84 -11.11
N SER A 720 -23.63 -11.27 -9.90
CA SER A 720 -24.15 -10.71 -8.64
C SER A 720 -23.35 -9.48 -8.18
N PRO A 721 -24.02 -8.43 -7.64
CA PRO A 721 -23.35 -7.34 -6.93
C PRO A 721 -22.44 -7.83 -5.79
N VAL A 722 -21.27 -7.21 -5.65
CA VAL A 722 -20.32 -7.42 -4.56
C VAL A 722 -20.24 -6.17 -3.70
N PHE A 723 -20.19 -6.35 -2.38
CA PHE A 723 -20.06 -5.30 -1.38
C PHE A 723 -18.80 -5.51 -0.53
N GLY A 724 -18.20 -4.40 -0.11
CA GLY A 724 -17.10 -4.32 0.84
C GLY A 724 -17.30 -3.13 1.76
N THR A 725 -17.16 -3.29 3.08
CA THR A 725 -17.24 -2.16 4.02
C THR A 725 -16.00 -2.09 4.89
N PHE A 726 -15.54 -0.88 5.16
CA PHE A 726 -14.29 -0.61 5.85
C PHE A 726 -14.50 0.40 6.98
N GLU A 727 -14.00 0.08 8.17
CA GLU A 727 -13.68 1.10 9.17
C GLU A 727 -12.29 1.64 8.84
N VAL A 728 -12.16 2.97 8.76
CA VAL A 728 -10.94 3.65 8.31
C VAL A 728 -10.59 4.79 9.27
N GLY A 729 -9.36 4.79 9.78
CA GLY A 729 -8.83 5.88 10.60
C GLY A 729 -8.63 7.14 9.77
N VAL A 730 -9.18 8.26 10.22
CA VAL A 730 -9.05 9.56 9.56
C VAL A 730 -8.41 10.57 10.48
N THR A 731 -7.54 11.39 9.91
CA THR A 731 -6.76 12.39 10.66
C THR A 731 -7.49 13.72 10.63
N SER A 732 -7.69 14.33 11.80
CA SER A 732 -8.26 15.68 11.89
C SER A 732 -7.41 16.71 11.12
N GLN A 733 -8.03 17.77 10.58
CA GLN A 733 -7.28 18.90 10.00
C GLN A 733 -6.59 19.67 11.13
N PHE A 734 -5.39 19.23 11.51
CA PHE A 734 -4.78 19.61 12.77
C PHE A 734 -4.54 21.12 12.90
N ILE A 735 -4.99 21.67 14.03
CA ILE A 735 -4.83 23.07 14.44
C ILE A 735 -4.05 23.08 15.75
N SER A 736 -2.88 23.74 15.78
CA SER A 736 -2.05 23.75 16.98
C SER A 736 -2.77 24.42 18.16
N LYS A 737 -2.89 23.67 19.25
CA LYS A 737 -3.49 24.08 20.54
C LYS A 737 -2.81 25.31 21.16
N LYS A 738 -1.61 25.68 20.69
CA LYS A 738 -0.82 26.86 21.13
C LYS A 738 -1.00 28.09 20.22
N GLY A 739 -1.79 27.99 19.14
CA GLY A 739 -1.85 28.98 18.07
C GLY A 739 -0.60 28.97 17.18
N LEU A 740 -0.40 30.03 16.40
CA LEU A 740 0.80 30.19 15.56
C LEU A 740 2.06 30.27 16.44
N SER A 741 2.83 29.18 16.50
CA SER A 741 4.03 29.09 17.33
C SER A 741 5.14 30.05 16.88
N LYS A 742 5.99 30.45 17.83
CA LYS A 742 7.19 31.23 17.53
C LYS A 742 8.21 30.35 16.81
N THR A 743 9.16 30.96 16.11
CA THR A 743 10.23 30.27 15.37
C THR A 743 11.18 29.44 16.23
N SER A 744 11.07 29.50 17.56
CA SER A 744 11.74 28.62 18.53
C SER A 744 11.18 27.19 18.53
N ASP A 745 9.91 27.02 18.19
CA ASP A 745 9.13 25.81 18.47
C ASP A 745 9.04 24.92 17.22
N GLN A 746 10.10 24.86 16.41
CA GLN A 746 10.13 24.05 15.19
C GLN A 746 10.62 22.63 15.49
N ALA A 747 9.95 21.63 14.90
CA ALA A 747 10.42 20.25 14.87
C ALA A 747 11.33 20.00 13.68
N TYR A 748 12.17 18.97 13.80
CA TYR A 748 13.12 18.52 12.80
C TYR A 748 13.00 17.01 12.64
N ILE A 749 13.17 16.54 11.40
CA ILE A 749 13.38 15.12 11.10
C ILE A 749 14.80 14.99 10.57
N GLU A 750 15.62 14.20 11.24
CA GLU A 750 17.03 14.00 10.89
C GLU A 750 17.30 12.52 10.63
N PHE A 751 18.15 12.24 9.65
CA PHE A 751 18.59 10.90 9.28
C PHE A 751 20.07 10.72 9.61
N GLU A 752 20.42 9.64 10.30
CA GLU A 752 21.82 9.31 10.62
C GLU A 752 22.51 8.59 9.45
N SER A 753 21.75 7.73 8.77
CA SER A 753 22.14 7.05 7.54
C SER A 753 20.91 6.48 6.82
N ILE A 754 21.03 6.31 5.51
CA ILE A 754 20.11 5.52 4.67
C ILE A 754 20.93 4.56 3.81
N GLU A 755 20.42 3.35 3.60
CA GLU A 755 20.96 2.33 2.71
C GLU A 755 19.82 1.78 1.83
N ALA A 756 20.06 1.66 0.53
CA ALA A 756 19.13 1.02 -0.40
C ALA A 756 19.81 -0.08 -1.21
N ILE A 757 19.04 -1.10 -1.59
CA ILE A 757 19.40 -2.12 -2.58
C ILE A 757 18.45 -1.92 -3.76
N VAL A 758 19.01 -1.67 -4.94
CA VAL A 758 18.27 -1.20 -6.13
C VAL A 758 18.52 -2.13 -7.31
N LYS A 759 17.44 -2.61 -7.95
CA LYS A 759 17.45 -3.45 -9.16
C LYS A 759 17.93 -2.65 -10.37
N THR A 760 19.18 -2.87 -10.79
CA THR A 760 19.79 -2.23 -11.96
C THR A 760 21.08 -2.95 -12.42
N ALA A 761 21.35 -2.86 -13.72
CA ALA A 761 22.64 -3.20 -14.35
C ALA A 761 23.57 -1.97 -14.51
N SER A 762 23.22 -0.82 -13.94
CA SER A 762 24.02 0.40 -13.95
C SER A 762 24.84 0.59 -12.67
N ARG A 763 25.97 1.28 -12.78
CA ARG A 763 26.82 1.72 -11.64
C ARG A 763 26.69 3.21 -11.32
N THR A 764 25.61 3.83 -11.79
CA THR A 764 25.33 5.25 -11.60
C THR A 764 25.21 5.67 -10.13
N LYS A 765 25.25 6.98 -9.89
CA LYS A 765 25.04 7.62 -8.58
C LYS A 765 23.56 7.88 -8.35
N PHE A 766 23.15 7.86 -7.08
CA PHE A 766 21.75 7.99 -6.68
C PHE A 766 21.55 9.07 -5.62
N PHE A 767 20.40 9.74 -5.68
CA PHE A 767 19.90 10.65 -4.65
C PHE A 767 18.45 10.29 -4.27
N ILE A 768 17.98 10.80 -3.14
CA ILE A 768 16.64 10.57 -2.60
C ILE A 768 15.89 11.90 -2.61
N GLU A 769 14.65 11.90 -3.08
CA GLU A 769 13.70 12.98 -2.82
C GLU A 769 12.69 12.57 -1.73
N PHE A 770 12.35 13.53 -0.86
CA PHE A 770 11.49 13.37 0.30
C PHE A 770 10.26 14.27 0.17
N TYR A 771 9.08 13.67 0.05
CA TYR A 771 7.79 14.34 -0.08
C TYR A 771 6.90 14.03 1.12
N SER A 772 6.11 15.01 1.57
CA SER A 772 5.04 14.79 2.57
C SER A 772 4.09 15.99 2.60
N THR A 773 2.84 15.75 2.99
CA THR A 773 1.86 16.78 3.37
C THR A 773 2.34 17.67 4.52
N CYS A 774 3.30 17.20 5.33
CA CYS A 774 3.82 17.95 6.47
C CYS A 774 4.95 18.93 6.15
N LEU A 775 5.42 19.01 4.90
CA LEU A 775 6.53 19.87 4.47
C LEU A 775 6.02 21.02 3.58
N GLU A 776 6.62 22.21 3.67
CA GLU A 776 6.29 23.34 2.77
C GLU A 776 6.71 23.05 1.32
N GLU A 777 7.80 22.32 1.13
CA GLU A 777 8.35 21.88 -0.14
C GLU A 777 9.04 20.53 0.02
N TYR A 778 9.13 19.74 -1.06
CA TYR A 778 9.93 18.52 -1.06
C TYR A 778 11.41 18.83 -0.87
N LYS A 779 12.16 17.88 -0.31
CA LYS A 779 13.62 17.99 -0.15
C LYS A 779 14.33 16.91 -0.94
N LYS A 780 15.62 17.13 -1.20
CA LYS A 780 16.51 16.12 -1.81
C LYS A 780 17.78 15.94 -1.01
N SER A 781 18.35 14.73 -1.06
CA SER A 781 19.72 14.47 -0.63
C SER A 781 20.74 14.94 -1.68
N PHE A 782 22.01 14.87 -1.30
CA PHE A 782 23.13 14.74 -2.24
C PHE A 782 23.23 13.29 -2.74
N GLU A 783 24.25 12.99 -3.55
CA GLU A 783 24.50 11.63 -4.04
C GLU A 783 24.98 10.68 -2.93
N ASN A 784 24.85 9.38 -3.17
CA ASN A 784 25.30 8.33 -2.26
C ASN A 784 26.84 8.34 -2.11
N ASP A 785 27.37 8.41 -0.89
CA ASP A 785 28.82 8.49 -0.65
C ASP A 785 29.51 7.12 -0.61
N ALA A 786 28.75 6.01 -0.51
CA ALA A 786 29.27 4.66 -0.72
C ALA A 786 28.34 3.80 -1.60
N GLN A 787 28.92 2.78 -2.25
CA GLN A 787 28.19 1.75 -3.00
C GLN A 787 28.97 0.44 -3.12
N SER A 788 28.27 -0.70 -3.16
CA SER A 788 28.81 -2.02 -3.51
C SER A 788 27.90 -2.73 -4.53
N SER A 789 28.43 -3.73 -5.22
CA SER A 789 27.71 -4.57 -6.18
C SER A 789 28.14 -6.01 -5.93
N ASP A 790 27.44 -6.65 -5.00
CA ASP A 790 27.65 -8.04 -4.61
C ASP A 790 26.86 -9.00 -5.53
N ASN A 791 25.95 -8.44 -6.33
CA ASN A 791 25.18 -9.07 -7.39
C ASN A 791 25.21 -8.15 -8.63
N ILE A 792 25.23 -8.72 -9.84
CA ILE A 792 25.33 -7.97 -11.11
C ILE A 792 24.06 -7.15 -11.38
N ASN A 793 22.89 -7.62 -10.93
CA ASN A 793 21.60 -6.98 -11.19
C ASN A 793 21.08 -6.11 -10.03
N PHE A 794 21.88 -5.94 -8.97
CA PHE A 794 21.50 -5.14 -7.80
C PHE A 794 22.67 -4.29 -7.30
N LEU A 795 22.52 -2.97 -7.34
CA LEU A 795 23.46 -2.04 -6.73
C LEU A 795 23.02 -1.73 -5.30
N LYS A 796 23.95 -1.87 -4.35
CA LYS A 796 23.78 -1.43 -2.98
C LYS A 796 24.36 -0.03 -2.83
N VAL A 797 23.59 0.92 -2.32
CA VAL A 797 23.97 2.34 -2.18
C VAL A 797 23.71 2.84 -0.76
N GLN A 798 24.57 3.74 -0.29
CA GLN A 798 24.54 4.27 1.08
C GLN A 798 24.74 5.80 1.09
N TRP A 799 23.98 6.46 1.96
CA TRP A 799 24.10 7.89 2.26
C TRP A 799 24.39 8.07 3.76
N SER A 800 25.51 8.68 4.09
CA SER A 800 25.76 9.18 5.45
C SER A 800 24.88 10.41 5.77
N SER A 801 24.72 10.74 7.05
CA SER A 801 24.04 11.97 7.51
C SER A 801 24.52 13.27 6.85
N ARG A 802 25.74 13.30 6.31
CA ARG A 802 26.27 14.46 5.56
C ARG A 802 25.61 14.67 4.20
N GLN A 803 25.10 13.61 3.59
CA GLN A 803 24.40 13.66 2.30
C GLN A 803 22.89 13.91 2.46
N LEU A 804 22.35 13.72 3.67
CA LEU A 804 20.91 13.67 3.92
C LEU A 804 20.38 15.01 4.48
N PRO A 805 19.19 15.46 4.07
CA PRO A 805 18.64 16.74 4.50
C PRO A 805 17.93 16.62 5.86
N THR A 806 18.12 17.61 6.75
CA THR A 806 17.18 17.84 7.86
C THR A 806 15.84 18.33 7.29
N LEU A 807 14.79 17.54 7.42
CA LEU A 807 13.43 17.96 7.05
C LEU A 807 12.84 18.84 8.15
N LYS A 808 11.98 19.79 7.75
CA LYS A 808 11.36 20.77 8.66
C LYS A 808 9.84 20.74 8.48
N PRO A 809 9.12 19.99 9.32
CA PRO A 809 7.66 20.01 9.32
C PRO A 809 7.08 21.41 9.56
N ILE A 810 5.89 21.64 8.98
CA ILE A 810 5.11 22.89 9.10
C ILE A 810 4.67 23.14 10.55
N LEU A 811 4.38 22.06 11.28
CA LEU A 811 3.95 22.03 12.68
C LEU A 811 4.84 21.08 13.49
N ALA A 812 4.94 21.31 14.80
CA ALA A 812 5.84 20.60 15.71
C ALA A 812 5.13 19.79 16.81
N ASP A 813 3.80 19.81 16.84
CA ASP A 813 3.01 19.06 17.82
C ASP A 813 3.12 17.55 17.53
N ILE A 814 3.38 16.76 18.58
CA ILE A 814 3.69 15.31 18.44
C ILE A 814 2.49 14.55 17.85
N GLU A 815 1.28 14.85 18.33
CA GLU A 815 0.00 14.31 17.83
C GLU A 815 -0.07 14.43 16.30
N TYR A 816 0.13 15.64 15.76
CA TYR A 816 0.14 15.89 14.32
C TYR A 816 1.21 15.08 13.58
N LEU A 817 2.43 15.05 14.12
CA LEU A 817 3.57 14.42 13.47
C LEU A 817 3.44 12.89 13.42
N GLN A 818 2.86 12.27 14.44
CA GLN A 818 2.67 10.81 14.49
C GLN A 818 1.79 10.31 13.33
N ASP A 819 0.83 11.13 12.91
CA ASP A 819 -0.11 10.81 11.84
C ASP A 819 0.43 11.07 10.41
N GLN A 820 1.68 11.53 10.26
CA GLN A 820 2.26 11.84 8.95
C GLN A 820 3.11 10.70 8.39
N HIS A 821 3.24 10.70 7.06
CA HIS A 821 4.09 9.80 6.30
C HIS A 821 5.08 10.58 5.42
N LEU A 822 6.27 10.02 5.23
CA LEU A 822 7.25 10.47 4.24
C LEU A 822 7.20 9.53 3.03
N LEU A 823 7.01 10.09 1.84
CA LEU A 823 7.13 9.41 0.56
C LEU A 823 8.55 9.64 0.05
N LEU A 824 9.29 8.57 -0.20
CA LEU A 824 10.67 8.62 -0.69
C LEU A 824 10.71 8.08 -2.12
N THR A 825 11.52 8.70 -2.98
CA THR A 825 11.82 8.19 -4.32
C THR A 825 13.33 8.24 -4.58
N VAL A 826 13.90 7.11 -4.97
CA VAL A 826 15.35 6.94 -5.24
C VAL A 826 15.59 7.15 -6.72
N LYS A 827 16.36 8.18 -7.07
CA LYS A 827 16.58 8.64 -8.46
C LYS A 827 18.06 8.61 -8.84
N SER A 828 18.36 8.31 -10.10
CA SER A 828 19.74 8.37 -10.60
C SER A 828 20.18 9.81 -10.94
N MET A 829 21.48 10.07 -10.80
CA MET A 829 22.09 11.39 -11.06
C MET A 829 22.28 11.70 -12.55
N ASP A 830 22.23 10.69 -13.42
CA ASP A 830 22.37 10.81 -14.87
C ASP A 830 21.03 11.02 -15.60
N GLY A 831 20.03 10.21 -15.26
CA GLY A 831 18.70 10.21 -15.87
C GLY A 831 17.65 11.00 -15.11
N TYR A 832 17.81 11.22 -13.80
CA TYR A 832 16.77 11.76 -12.89
C TYR A 832 15.47 10.91 -12.87
N GLU A 833 15.55 9.69 -13.41
CA GLU A 833 14.48 8.70 -13.40
C GLU A 833 14.44 7.99 -12.05
N SER A 834 13.24 7.59 -11.61
CA SER A 834 13.15 6.80 -10.39
C SER A 834 13.49 5.34 -10.66
N TYR A 835 14.16 4.75 -9.69
CA TYR A 835 14.45 3.34 -9.61
C TYR A 835 13.61 2.67 -8.51
N GLY A 836 12.78 3.42 -7.78
CA GLY A 836 11.93 2.90 -6.74
C GLY A 836 11.36 3.97 -5.82
N GLU A 837 10.08 3.84 -5.53
CA GLU A 837 9.34 4.63 -4.56
C GLU A 837 8.96 3.79 -3.32
N CYS A 838 8.87 4.44 -2.16
CA CYS A 838 8.30 3.85 -0.95
C CYS A 838 7.64 4.90 -0.05
N VAL A 839 7.04 4.44 1.04
CA VAL A 839 6.44 5.25 2.10
C VAL A 839 6.92 4.78 3.48
N VAL A 840 7.15 5.72 4.39
CA VAL A 840 7.60 5.51 5.78
C VAL A 840 6.67 6.30 6.70
N ALA A 841 6.13 5.67 7.75
CA ALA A 841 5.32 6.36 8.76
C ALA A 841 6.21 7.07 9.81
N LEU A 842 5.74 8.19 10.36
CA LEU A 842 6.46 8.89 11.43
C LEU A 842 6.03 8.44 12.84
N LYS A 843 4.88 7.78 12.99
CA LYS A 843 4.27 7.32 14.25
C LYS A 843 5.26 6.65 15.21
N SER A 844 6.00 5.64 14.72
CA SER A 844 7.01 4.91 15.49
C SER A 844 8.43 5.54 15.45
N MET A 845 8.61 6.70 14.81
CA MET A 845 9.91 7.35 14.55
C MET A 845 10.14 8.66 15.33
N ILE A 846 9.17 9.09 16.15
CA ILE A 846 9.21 10.34 16.91
C ILE A 846 9.78 10.11 18.31
N GLY A 847 10.82 10.86 18.64
CA GLY A 847 11.57 10.72 19.89
C GLY A 847 12.96 11.37 19.80
N SER A 848 13.65 11.45 20.94
CA SER A 848 15.04 11.93 21.01
C SER A 848 16.07 10.91 20.54
N THR A 849 15.71 9.62 20.56
CA THR A 849 16.53 8.50 20.05
C THR A 849 16.19 8.21 18.60
N ALA A 850 17.20 7.92 17.77
CA ALA A 850 16.95 7.46 16.41
C ALA A 850 16.35 6.05 16.39
N GLN A 851 15.42 5.82 15.48
CA GLN A 851 14.69 4.58 15.23
C GLN A 851 14.97 4.09 13.81
N GLN A 852 14.91 2.77 13.61
CA GLN A 852 15.19 2.16 12.30
C GLN A 852 13.91 1.92 11.51
N PHE A 853 13.92 2.28 10.24
CA PHE A 853 12.89 1.88 9.27
C PHE A 853 13.47 0.91 8.22
N LEU A 854 12.60 0.04 7.69
CA LEU A 854 12.85 -0.84 6.55
C LEU A 854 11.57 -0.94 5.72
N THR A 855 11.65 -0.76 4.41
CA THR A 855 10.50 -0.85 3.50
C THR A 855 10.94 -1.24 2.08
N PHE A 856 10.01 -1.73 1.27
CA PHE A 856 10.27 -2.18 -0.10
C PHE A 856 10.07 -1.04 -1.11
N LEU A 857 11.03 -0.92 -2.02
CA LEU A 857 10.99 -0.03 -3.18
C LEU A 857 10.18 -0.69 -4.29
N SER A 858 9.25 0.04 -4.88
CA SER A 858 8.56 -0.39 -6.10
C SER A 858 8.53 0.74 -7.12
N HIS A 859 8.52 0.40 -8.41
CA HIS A 859 8.36 1.35 -9.51
C HIS A 859 7.39 0.79 -10.54
N ARG A 860 6.43 1.59 -11.01
CA ARG A 860 5.52 1.24 -12.12
C ARG A 860 4.78 -0.10 -11.97
N GLY A 861 4.55 -0.54 -10.73
CA GLY A 861 3.89 -1.79 -10.36
C GLY A 861 4.79 -2.98 -10.01
N GLU A 862 6.11 -2.89 -10.23
CA GLU A 862 7.09 -3.94 -9.93
C GLU A 862 7.86 -3.66 -8.62
N GLU A 863 8.35 -4.71 -7.95
CA GLU A 863 9.34 -4.54 -6.88
C GLU A 863 10.73 -4.28 -7.47
N THR A 864 11.40 -3.23 -7.00
CA THR A 864 12.72 -2.82 -7.47
C THR A 864 13.79 -2.88 -6.37
N GLY A 865 13.45 -3.34 -5.18
CA GLY A 865 14.38 -3.65 -4.10
C GLY A 865 13.88 -3.16 -2.74
N ASN A 866 14.79 -2.69 -1.88
CA ASN A 866 14.45 -2.25 -0.52
C ASN A 866 15.31 -1.08 -0.07
N ILE A 867 14.82 -0.38 0.96
CA ILE A 867 15.48 0.77 1.57
C ILE A 867 15.28 0.74 3.09
N ARG A 868 16.35 1.08 3.82
CA ARG A 868 16.39 1.14 5.28
C ARG A 868 17.19 2.34 5.75
N GLY A 869 16.94 2.81 6.96
CA GLY A 869 17.69 3.92 7.54
C GLY A 869 17.44 4.09 9.02
N SER A 870 18.23 4.98 9.63
CA SER A 870 18.07 5.41 11.02
C SER A 870 17.63 6.87 11.05
N MET A 871 16.52 7.19 11.72
CA MET A 871 15.92 8.52 11.73
C MET A 871 15.35 8.91 13.10
N LYS A 872 15.28 10.20 13.38
CA LYS A 872 14.65 10.77 14.60
C LYS A 872 13.78 11.97 14.25
N GLY A 873 12.52 11.97 14.70
CA GLY A 873 11.64 13.13 14.69
C GLY A 873 11.62 13.81 16.06
N GLY A 874 12.13 15.05 16.16
CA GLY A 874 12.31 15.73 17.45
C GLY A 874 11.98 17.23 17.45
N GLY A 875 11.43 17.70 18.56
CA GLY A 875 11.30 19.12 18.87
C GLY A 875 12.62 19.75 19.35
N CYS A 876 12.64 21.09 19.43
CA CYS A 876 13.82 21.91 19.73
C CYS A 876 14.53 21.52 21.07
N PRO A 877 15.88 21.59 21.18
CA PRO A 877 16.61 20.88 22.24
C PRO A 877 16.56 21.45 23.67
N GLN A 878 16.80 20.53 24.62
CA GLN A 878 17.39 20.70 25.96
C GLN A 878 16.66 21.51 27.05
N ASN A 879 16.02 22.65 26.76
CA ASN A 879 15.51 23.53 27.85
C ASN A 879 14.22 23.08 28.57
N ALA A 880 13.63 21.94 28.18
CA ALA A 880 12.50 21.32 28.90
C ALA A 880 12.91 20.12 29.79
N TRP A 881 14.19 19.72 29.75
CA TRP A 881 14.69 18.49 30.40
C TRP A 881 15.91 18.77 31.29
N ALA A 882 15.79 19.78 32.16
CA ALA A 882 16.77 20.03 33.21
C ALA A 882 16.56 19.05 34.38
N PRO A 883 17.51 18.17 34.71
CA PRO A 883 17.42 17.34 35.91
C PRO A 883 17.59 18.21 37.16
N VAL A 884 16.76 17.99 38.18
CA VAL A 884 16.98 18.59 39.51
C VAL A 884 18.21 17.92 40.12
N SER A 885 19.31 18.65 40.21
CA SER A 885 20.62 18.12 40.59
C SER A 885 20.76 17.94 42.12
N GLY A 886 20.61 16.69 42.58
CA GLY A 886 21.04 16.23 43.90
C GLY A 886 22.35 15.45 43.81
N SER A 887 23.41 15.94 44.47
CA SER A 887 24.74 15.30 44.58
C SER A 887 24.66 13.83 45.05
N MET A 888 25.50 12.86 44.63
CA MET A 888 26.97 12.92 44.53
C MET A 888 27.53 11.59 43.92
N ASN A 889 28.71 11.66 43.27
CA ASN A 889 29.77 10.63 43.12
C ASN A 889 29.47 9.17 42.65
N GLY A 890 30.34 8.65 41.76
CA GLY A 890 30.95 7.34 42.04
C GLY A 890 30.97 6.21 41.00
N LEU A 891 31.22 6.48 39.72
CA LEU A 891 31.87 5.59 38.73
C LEU A 891 32.02 4.07 39.05
N ALA A 892 31.33 3.23 38.26
CA ALA A 892 31.98 2.11 37.54
C ALA A 892 31.14 1.65 36.33
N LEU A 893 31.82 1.40 35.19
CA LEU A 893 31.23 0.74 34.01
C LEU A 893 31.32 -0.78 34.14
N ILE A 894 30.25 -1.50 33.78
CA ILE A 894 30.37 -2.72 32.95
C ILE A 894 29.29 -2.67 31.86
N ARG A 895 29.71 -2.80 30.59
CA ARG A 895 28.82 -3.15 29.47
C ARG A 895 28.69 -4.67 29.41
N MET A 896 27.50 -5.18 29.08
CA MET A 896 27.40 -6.34 28.18
C MET A 896 26.30 -6.13 27.15
N THR A 897 26.63 -6.48 25.91
CA THR A 897 25.80 -6.40 24.70
C THR A 897 25.45 -7.81 24.24
N GLN A 898 24.27 -8.02 23.63
CA GLN A 898 24.12 -9.09 22.65
C GLN A 898 23.05 -8.79 21.59
N GLU A 899 23.39 -9.11 20.34
CA GLU A 899 22.49 -9.09 19.18
C GLU A 899 21.71 -10.41 19.09
N PRO A 900 20.56 -10.43 18.40
CA PRO A 900 20.08 -11.62 17.71
C PRO A 900 20.33 -11.51 16.19
N LYS A 901 21.10 -12.45 15.62
CA LYS A 901 21.20 -12.64 14.17
C LYS A 901 20.21 -13.70 13.72
N ALA A 902 19.44 -13.42 12.67
CA ALA A 902 18.74 -14.45 11.89
C ALA A 902 19.58 -14.81 10.65
N ARG A 903 19.60 -16.10 10.27
CA ARG A 903 20.27 -16.61 9.07
C ARG A 903 19.28 -17.46 8.27
N LEU A 904 19.41 -17.42 6.95
CA LEU A 904 18.79 -18.43 6.08
C LEU A 904 19.38 -19.82 6.40
N LEU A 905 18.59 -20.86 6.16
CA LEU A 905 19.05 -22.24 6.03
C LEU A 905 18.59 -22.80 4.68
N GLN A 906 19.51 -23.47 3.99
CA GLN A 906 19.29 -24.20 2.74
C GLN A 906 19.96 -25.57 2.88
N CYS A 907 19.44 -26.59 2.19
CA CYS A 907 19.72 -28.00 2.49
C CYS A 907 21.06 -28.55 1.96
N CYS A 908 21.39 -29.76 2.45
CA CYS A 908 22.26 -30.82 1.88
C CYS A 908 23.74 -30.93 2.35
N GLY A 909 24.13 -32.17 2.70
CA GLY A 909 25.53 -32.64 2.92
C GLY A 909 26.06 -32.49 4.37
N ALA A 910 26.30 -33.48 5.25
CA ALA A 910 26.39 -34.95 5.27
C ALA A 910 27.82 -35.48 5.59
N ALA A 911 27.91 -36.61 6.34
CA ALA A 911 29.12 -37.34 6.82
C ALA A 911 29.90 -36.68 8.00
N ARG A 912 30.46 -37.41 8.99
CA ARG A 912 30.49 -38.89 9.26
C ARG A 912 30.86 -39.22 10.74
N SER A 913 30.40 -40.39 11.22
CA SER A 913 31.00 -41.41 12.15
C SER A 913 32.21 -41.06 13.06
N THR A 914 32.40 -41.66 14.26
CA THR A 914 32.61 -43.12 14.48
C THR A 914 32.17 -43.71 15.85
N ASP A 915 32.39 -45.03 15.98
CA ASP A 915 32.43 -45.91 17.18
C ASP A 915 31.09 -46.55 17.62
N LEU A 916 30.99 -47.86 17.96
CA LEU A 916 31.93 -49.01 17.84
C LEU A 916 31.14 -50.35 18.00
N GLY A 917 31.55 -51.48 17.39
CA GLY A 917 31.12 -52.83 17.86
C GLY A 917 30.83 -53.98 16.86
N ALA A 918 31.84 -54.80 16.58
CA ALA A 918 31.85 -56.28 16.38
C ALA A 918 30.92 -57.07 15.39
N ALA A 919 31.58 -57.92 14.57
CA ALA A 919 31.18 -59.28 14.10
C ALA A 919 29.95 -59.49 13.16
N SER A 920 29.96 -60.40 12.17
CA SER A 920 31.04 -61.20 11.54
C SER A 920 30.60 -61.84 10.19
N GLN A 921 31.55 -62.46 9.48
CA GLN A 921 31.43 -63.39 8.32
C GLN A 921 31.08 -62.84 6.90
N LEU A 922 32.15 -62.77 6.09
CA LEU A 922 32.23 -62.89 4.61
C LEU A 922 32.01 -64.37 4.17
N PRO A 923 32.01 -64.78 2.86
CA PRO A 923 32.53 -64.14 1.63
C PRO A 923 31.58 -64.25 0.40
N GLN A 924 31.90 -64.04 -0.91
CA GLN A 924 33.09 -63.65 -1.72
C GLN A 924 32.73 -62.42 -2.65
N ARG A 925 33.56 -61.76 -3.50
CA ARG A 925 34.87 -61.97 -4.18
C ARG A 925 34.86 -62.84 -5.48
N PRO A 926 35.86 -62.75 -6.40
CA PRO A 926 36.91 -61.72 -6.62
C PRO A 926 36.94 -61.16 -8.11
N PRO A 927 38.07 -60.92 -8.86
CA PRO A 927 38.35 -59.56 -9.40
C PRO A 927 38.93 -59.43 -10.85
N VAL A 928 39.17 -58.20 -11.36
CA VAL A 928 40.30 -57.86 -12.28
C VAL A 928 40.81 -56.40 -12.09
N HIS A 929 42.15 -56.29 -11.98
CA HIS A 929 43.16 -55.22 -12.20
C HIS A 929 42.96 -54.17 -13.34
N CYS A 930 43.75 -53.09 -13.58
CA CYS A 930 44.73 -52.19 -12.88
C CYS A 930 45.21 -51.11 -13.94
N PRO A 931 46.38 -50.40 -13.85
CA PRO A 931 46.95 -49.52 -12.79
C PRO A 931 47.45 -48.14 -13.34
N SER A 932 47.93 -47.22 -12.46
CA SER A 932 49.22 -46.49 -12.62
C SER A 932 49.49 -45.47 -11.47
N CYS A 933 50.75 -45.03 -11.32
CA CYS A 933 51.28 -44.15 -10.26
C CYS A 933 52.04 -42.94 -10.90
N LEU A 934 52.72 -41.97 -10.26
CA LEU A 934 53.73 -41.98 -9.17
C LEU A 934 54.07 -40.55 -8.66
N LYS A 935 54.59 -40.46 -7.41
CA LYS A 935 55.59 -39.48 -6.88
C LYS A 935 55.22 -37.96 -6.83
N SER A 936 55.90 -37.07 -6.08
CA SER A 936 56.59 -37.08 -4.75
C SER A 936 57.76 -36.06 -4.74
N LEU A 937 57.74 -35.06 -3.85
CA LEU A 937 58.86 -34.34 -3.15
C LEU A 937 58.29 -33.01 -2.58
N LYS A 938 58.46 -32.52 -1.34
CA LYS A 938 59.56 -32.46 -0.33
C LYS A 938 60.79 -31.66 -0.80
N SER A 939 61.51 -30.87 0.02
CA SER A 939 61.33 -30.24 1.36
C SER A 939 62.54 -29.28 1.59
N HIS A 940 62.87 -28.61 2.72
CA HIS A 940 62.44 -28.56 4.13
C HIS A 940 63.03 -27.28 4.81
N HIS A 941 62.44 -26.79 5.91
CA HIS A 941 63.11 -26.01 6.99
C HIS A 941 63.69 -24.60 6.65
N ARG A 942 64.05 -23.69 7.59
CA ARG A 942 63.67 -23.40 9.00
C ARG A 942 64.13 -21.98 9.40
N LEU A 943 63.45 -21.41 10.42
CA LEU A 943 63.96 -20.47 11.45
C LEU A 943 64.37 -19.01 11.08
N ALA A 944 64.17 -18.15 12.11
CA ALA A 944 64.79 -16.85 12.39
C ALA A 944 64.55 -15.64 11.45
N GLY A 945 64.23 -14.49 12.08
CA GLY A 945 64.49 -13.14 11.54
C GLY A 945 65.71 -12.53 12.27
N PRO A 946 65.78 -11.20 12.51
CA PRO A 946 64.78 -10.16 12.21
C PRO A 946 65.34 -8.85 11.57
N GLN A 947 64.42 -8.00 11.11
CA GLN A 947 64.60 -6.53 11.01
C GLN A 947 65.69 -6.04 9.99
N PRO A 948 65.99 -4.72 9.84
CA PRO A 948 65.54 -3.98 8.65
C PRO A 948 66.69 -3.33 7.84
N HIS A 949 66.40 -2.54 6.79
CA HIS A 949 66.97 -1.18 6.59
C HIS A 949 66.43 -0.43 5.35
N HIS A 950 66.78 0.87 5.26
CA HIS A 950 66.33 1.90 4.32
C HIS A 950 66.94 1.83 2.89
N GLY A 951 66.30 2.56 1.96
CA GLY A 951 66.79 2.94 0.62
C GLY A 951 65.62 2.96 -0.37
N GLN A 952 65.02 4.07 -0.84
CA GLN A 952 65.57 5.39 -1.23
C GLN A 952 66.77 5.23 -2.17
N PHE A 953 66.74 5.64 -3.45
CA PHE A 953 66.18 6.86 -4.05
C PHE A 953 65.88 6.69 -5.56
N LEU A 954 65.17 7.67 -6.16
CA LEU A 954 65.20 8.15 -7.56
C LEU A 954 65.08 7.15 -8.74
N GLY A 955 64.29 7.41 -9.80
CA GLY A 955 63.38 8.53 -10.06
C GLY A 955 63.18 8.80 -11.57
N ARG A 956 62.14 9.58 -11.89
CA ARG A 956 61.76 10.10 -13.23
C ARG A 956 61.29 9.09 -14.31
N SER A 957 60.05 9.33 -14.75
CA SER A 957 59.53 9.49 -16.12
C SER A 957 60.47 9.23 -17.33
N PRO A 958 59.94 8.81 -18.50
CA PRO A 958 58.57 9.05 -19.00
C PRO A 958 57.47 8.21 -18.36
#